data_AF-A0A0F6R2Y1-F1
#
_entry.id   AF-A0A0F6R2Y1-F1
#
_cell.length_a   1.000
_cell.length_b   1.000
_cell.length_c   1.000
_cell.angle_alpha   90.00
_cell.angle_beta   90.00
_cell.angle_gamma   90.00
#
_symmetry.space_group_name_H-M   'P 1'
#
loop_
_entity.id
_entity.type
_entity.pdbx_description
1 polymer ?
#
loop_
_entity_poly.entity_id
_entity_poly.type
_entity_poly.pdbx_seq_one_letter_code
_entity_poly.pdbx_strand_id
1 'polypeptide(L)'
;MVANNDINDKKAQQREYKIVDNPKFTTAALITKVVRVDGSGAETELAKTATGYLVDQGTIEPNTSQTVKVRVYFNLDGDNTQLQCNSEGAGYGGFNQVDVSYKENNDVVVTDTACAPIPEAAQLNFAKTNAKVEEVDHNEDQLLVTYDLVVTNPEQGIARNYYELVDTPEFVSGAKITEVKLASAQSSTGQALTTVLTTPLARGAGWLLTPANTMIAIAPGETHTYKLQILVDKLPPTAPEETMTCNEGQAHRGLYNRAHITVPSVEGKKELSDIDCVDAQSQPGKLSIDKQVVQVLNQHGNGNAQVEYKIVVSNDAPGAIDHQVSVTDIPQFGVAVGDPISFEKCKSEDTDYEKITGTNGVYILDNKVLAAGQRLEYFVRVTFKLPKVGTPEEELRCKDTGNAGLFNKAVATYGVKVKRSIEATACENIPTNFADPTIKKTVDQVVPVADRTGYSQVYYTVRVAASADARQQKVTVIDKPDFGGVTIESLEIDRQGTWTKVTADGDSYHLVEDLNLSPDTFVELKIRVTVRNAVVSASADVLQCVDATPGKGLYNQVVLNWPGGSAQDDACAPSPQDTALAELEIEKVTSAGEQLDRGLGWQFSLYYYGEDGKQQGSLVSTLNEDSTSGQPNSVTTGKILRAGHYQLVETKAPEGYELLPQPVDIQLTFDGDTPKMNASNQANFPGVELIQREQPSVGEKIWVIQVADVRRGELPQAGGRGVGLFVLGAAMIFGCAMWLRRRNK
;
A
#
# COMPACT_ATOMS: atom_id res chain seq x y z
N MET A 1 97.41 -119.51 -4.43
CA MET A 1 98.21 -120.15 -3.36
C MET A 1 98.10 -119.23 -2.14
N VAL A 2 97.53 -119.75 -1.02
CA VAL A 2 97.82 -119.48 0.43
C VAL A 2 97.94 -118.00 0.87
N ALA A 3 97.38 -117.44 1.95
CA ALA A 3 96.40 -117.71 3.02
C ALA A 3 96.34 -116.36 3.84
N ASN A 4 95.17 -115.79 4.14
CA ASN A 4 94.45 -115.80 5.44
C ASN A 4 94.86 -114.74 6.51
N ASN A 5 93.84 -114.06 7.06
CA ASN A 5 93.72 -113.24 8.30
C ASN A 5 94.46 -111.87 8.34
N ASP A 6 93.90 -110.75 8.84
CA ASP A 6 92.93 -110.52 9.92
C ASP A 6 91.98 -109.34 9.63
N ILE A 7 90.69 -109.53 9.94
CA ILE A 7 89.68 -108.49 10.13
C ILE A 7 89.77 -108.03 11.59
N ASN A 8 90.20 -106.79 11.83
CA ASN A 8 90.08 -106.16 13.15
C ASN A 8 88.75 -105.42 13.27
N ASP A 9 87.84 -106.09 13.96
CA ASP A 9 86.54 -105.66 14.45
C ASP A 9 86.72 -104.53 15.49
N LYS A 10 86.48 -103.25 15.08
CA LYS A 10 86.39 -102.13 16.04
C LYS A 10 85.06 -102.24 16.78
N LYS A 11 85.07 -102.87 17.96
CA LYS A 11 83.94 -102.85 18.91
C LYS A 11 83.47 -101.41 19.14
N ALA A 12 82.20 -101.14 18.86
CA ALA A 12 81.54 -99.88 19.17
C ALA A 12 81.55 -99.66 20.70
N GLN A 13 81.94 -98.46 21.15
CA GLN A 13 82.01 -98.09 22.57
C GLN A 13 80.85 -97.18 22.96
N GLN A 14 80.40 -97.28 24.23
CA GLN A 14 79.47 -96.34 24.88
C GLN A 14 80.02 -94.92 24.81
N ARG A 15 79.18 -93.93 24.50
CA ARG A 15 79.60 -92.53 24.34
C ARG A 15 78.85 -91.61 25.31
N GLU A 16 79.57 -90.71 25.97
CA GLU A 16 78.96 -89.58 26.67
C GLU A 16 78.50 -88.53 25.64
N TYR A 17 77.28 -88.03 25.77
CA TYR A 17 76.70 -87.01 24.88
C TYR A 17 76.09 -85.85 25.66
N LYS A 18 76.00 -84.69 25.01
CA LYS A 18 75.28 -83.50 25.48
C LYS A 18 74.49 -82.89 24.32
N ILE A 19 73.20 -82.68 24.51
CA ILE A 19 72.27 -82.09 23.52
C ILE A 19 71.95 -80.67 23.95
N VAL A 20 72.23 -79.70 23.09
CA VAL A 20 71.90 -78.29 23.29
C VAL A 20 71.00 -77.82 22.15
N ASP A 21 69.86 -77.23 22.50
CA ASP A 21 68.91 -76.67 21.55
C ASP A 21 69.07 -75.16 21.46
N ASN A 22 69.06 -74.64 20.24
CA ASN A 22 69.36 -73.27 19.87
C ASN A 22 68.24 -72.70 18.98
N PRO A 23 67.09 -72.32 19.57
CA PRO A 23 66.04 -71.64 18.81
C PRO A 23 66.55 -70.27 18.36
N LYS A 24 66.56 -70.04 17.04
CA LYS A 24 66.97 -68.78 16.40
C LYS A 24 65.86 -68.31 15.47
N PHE A 25 64.70 -68.09 16.08
CA PHE A 25 63.49 -67.66 15.40
C PHE A 25 63.70 -66.26 14.80
N THR A 26 62.81 -65.85 13.91
CA THR A 26 62.78 -64.45 13.44
C THR A 26 62.69 -63.46 14.61
N THR A 27 63.22 -62.25 14.41
CA THR A 27 63.08 -61.15 15.37
C THR A 27 61.63 -60.81 15.69
N ALA A 28 60.69 -61.17 14.79
CA ALA A 28 59.26 -61.05 15.01
C ALA A 28 58.72 -62.02 16.08
N ALA A 29 59.46 -63.07 16.42
CA ALA A 29 59.02 -64.14 17.32
C ALA A 29 59.92 -64.19 18.56
N LEU A 30 59.52 -63.42 19.57
CA LEU A 30 60.28 -63.22 20.80
C LEU A 30 60.08 -64.43 21.72
N ILE A 31 61.10 -65.29 21.83
CA ILE A 31 61.05 -66.52 22.63
C ILE A 31 60.86 -66.17 24.11
N THR A 32 59.76 -66.65 24.68
CA THR A 32 59.37 -66.41 26.06
C THR A 32 59.82 -67.54 26.98
N LYS A 33 59.81 -68.79 26.50
CA LYS A 33 60.16 -69.98 27.30
C LYS A 33 60.56 -71.16 26.40
N VAL A 34 61.52 -71.98 26.87
CA VAL A 34 61.87 -73.27 26.23
C VAL A 34 61.76 -74.39 27.26
N VAL A 35 61.10 -75.50 26.91
CA VAL A 35 60.88 -76.63 27.80
C VAL A 35 61.32 -77.95 27.18
N ARG A 36 61.79 -78.88 28.01
CA ARG A 36 61.89 -80.30 27.66
C ARG A 36 60.56 -80.98 28.01
N VAL A 37 60.07 -81.81 27.09
CA VAL A 37 58.83 -82.58 27.26
C VAL A 37 59.19 -84.05 27.45
N ASP A 38 58.76 -84.65 28.55
CA ASP A 38 59.00 -86.07 28.84
C ASP A 38 57.99 -87.01 28.15
N GLY A 39 58.15 -88.32 28.37
CA GLY A 39 57.28 -89.35 27.75
C GLY A 39 55.81 -89.31 28.22
N SER A 40 55.52 -88.64 29.33
CA SER A 40 54.15 -88.42 29.84
C SER A 40 53.53 -87.10 29.33
N GLY A 41 54.34 -86.24 28.71
CA GLY A 41 53.94 -84.91 28.26
C GLY A 41 54.18 -83.81 29.29
N ALA A 42 54.81 -84.11 30.43
CA ALA A 42 55.16 -83.10 31.43
C ALA A 42 56.28 -82.19 30.92
N GLU A 43 56.16 -80.90 31.20
CA GLU A 43 57.10 -79.86 30.74
C GLU A 43 58.03 -79.39 31.85
N THR A 44 59.33 -79.42 31.58
CA THR A 44 60.35 -78.85 32.46
C THR A 44 61.03 -77.70 31.74
N GLU A 45 60.96 -76.49 32.31
CA GLU A 45 61.62 -75.31 31.77
C GLU A 45 63.14 -75.44 31.78
N LEU A 46 63.77 -75.10 30.66
CA LEU A 46 65.20 -75.19 30.46
C LEU A 46 65.85 -73.83 30.70
N ALA A 47 66.90 -73.79 31.51
CA ALA A 47 67.71 -72.61 31.68
C ALA A 47 68.58 -72.36 30.44
N LYS A 48 68.62 -71.11 29.96
CA LYS A 48 69.50 -70.68 28.88
C LYS A 48 70.96 -70.68 29.35
N THR A 49 71.83 -71.35 28.61
CA THR A 49 73.29 -71.35 28.79
C THR A 49 73.97 -70.47 27.75
N ALA A 50 75.29 -70.28 27.84
CA ALA A 50 76.06 -69.50 26.87
C ALA A 50 75.99 -70.04 25.43
N THR A 51 75.69 -71.33 25.25
CA THR A 51 75.68 -72.01 23.96
C THR A 51 74.29 -72.47 23.53
N GLY A 52 73.22 -72.10 24.26
CA GLY A 52 71.84 -72.56 24.02
C GLY A 52 71.14 -73.13 25.25
N TYR A 53 70.06 -73.87 25.06
CA TYR A 53 69.31 -74.55 26.12
C TYR A 53 69.80 -75.99 26.26
N LEU A 54 70.34 -76.36 27.43
CA LEU A 54 70.76 -77.73 27.68
C LEU A 54 69.53 -78.63 27.79
N VAL A 55 69.34 -79.49 26.79
CA VAL A 55 68.15 -80.35 26.68
C VAL A 55 68.35 -81.68 27.40
N ASP A 56 69.51 -82.30 27.20
CA ASP A 56 69.82 -83.61 27.80
C ASP A 56 71.32 -83.87 27.81
N GLN A 57 71.80 -84.69 28.74
CA GLN A 57 73.19 -85.15 28.78
C GLN A 57 73.27 -86.50 29.48
N GLY A 58 74.12 -87.39 28.98
CA GLY A 58 74.20 -88.75 29.51
C GLY A 58 75.14 -89.63 28.73
N THR A 59 74.92 -90.94 28.78
CA THR A 59 75.64 -91.93 27.98
C THR A 59 74.67 -92.66 27.05
N ILE A 60 75.13 -93.00 25.84
CA ILE A 60 74.36 -93.77 24.86
C ILE A 60 75.14 -95.02 24.43
N GLU A 61 74.43 -96.15 24.37
CA GLU A 61 75.00 -97.44 23.98
C GLU A 61 75.04 -97.60 22.46
N PRO A 62 75.99 -98.38 21.91
CA PRO A 62 76.01 -98.73 20.50
C PRO A 62 74.68 -99.28 19.99
N ASN A 63 74.27 -98.87 18.79
CA ASN A 63 73.02 -99.30 18.13
C ASN A 63 71.73 -98.97 18.90
N THR A 64 71.76 -98.00 19.83
CA THR A 64 70.56 -97.48 20.49
C THR A 64 70.25 -96.05 20.02
N SER A 65 68.99 -95.64 20.13
CA SER A 65 68.53 -94.29 19.81
C SER A 65 67.83 -93.69 21.02
N GLN A 66 68.07 -92.42 21.27
CA GLN A 66 67.35 -91.65 22.28
C GLN A 66 66.54 -90.54 21.61
N THR A 67 65.34 -90.32 22.12
CA THR A 67 64.45 -89.25 21.63
C THR A 67 64.20 -88.28 22.77
N VAL A 68 64.40 -86.99 22.48
CA VAL A 68 64.03 -85.91 23.38
C VAL A 68 63.12 -84.95 22.63
N LYS A 69 62.08 -84.46 23.29
CA LYS A 69 61.16 -83.48 22.74
C LYS A 69 61.40 -82.13 23.40
N VAL A 70 61.51 -81.09 22.58
CA VAL A 70 61.63 -79.70 23.02
C VAL A 70 60.40 -78.96 22.51
N ARG A 71 59.86 -78.05 23.34
CA ARG A 71 58.80 -77.12 22.95
C ARG A 71 59.26 -75.70 23.25
N VAL A 72 59.08 -74.82 22.27
CA VAL A 72 59.46 -73.41 22.33
C VAL A 72 58.20 -72.56 22.35
N TYR A 73 58.09 -71.68 23.32
CA TYR A 73 57.03 -70.67 23.45
C TYR A 73 57.59 -69.31 23.05
N PHE A 74 56.81 -68.53 22.32
CA PHE A 74 57.19 -67.20 21.83
C PHE A 74 55.96 -66.30 21.69
N ASN A 75 56.18 -65.00 21.72
CA ASN A 75 55.19 -64.00 21.35
C ASN A 75 55.55 -63.39 19.99
N LEU A 76 54.55 -63.04 19.20
CA LEU A 76 54.76 -62.25 17.98
C LEU A 76 54.84 -60.77 18.34
N ASP A 77 55.97 -60.14 18.06
CA ASP A 77 56.26 -58.73 18.29
C ASP A 77 57.32 -58.25 17.28
N GLY A 78 57.00 -57.26 16.44
CA GLY A 78 57.92 -56.69 15.45
C GLY A 78 57.60 -57.00 13.98
N ASP A 79 58.64 -56.98 13.14
CA ASP A 79 58.56 -57.07 11.67
C ASP A 79 58.26 -58.50 11.19
N ASN A 80 57.07 -58.69 10.60
CA ASN A 80 56.55 -59.99 10.16
C ASN A 80 57.03 -60.44 8.77
N THR A 81 57.93 -59.72 8.11
CA THR A 81 58.43 -60.07 6.76
C THR A 81 59.22 -61.39 6.72
N GLN A 82 59.67 -61.89 7.87
CA GLN A 82 60.50 -63.09 8.00
C GLN A 82 59.77 -64.27 8.66
N LEU A 83 58.43 -64.30 8.71
CA LEU A 83 57.67 -65.42 9.31
C LEU A 83 57.75 -66.75 8.53
N GLN A 84 58.17 -66.68 7.26
CA GLN A 84 58.38 -67.85 6.41
C GLN A 84 59.82 -68.36 6.51
N CYS A 85 60.00 -69.67 6.49
CA CYS A 85 61.34 -70.26 6.34
C CYS A 85 61.92 -69.93 4.96
N ASN A 86 63.19 -69.56 4.91
CA ASN A 86 63.92 -69.35 3.67
C ASN A 86 65.21 -70.20 3.63
N SER A 87 65.97 -70.09 2.54
CA SER A 87 67.26 -70.78 2.39
C SER A 87 68.42 -70.16 3.19
N GLU A 88 68.22 -69.01 3.85
CA GLU A 88 69.27 -68.28 4.58
C GLU A 88 69.48 -68.79 6.02
N GLY A 89 68.56 -69.60 6.56
CA GLY A 89 68.69 -70.19 7.90
C GLY A 89 68.29 -69.20 9.00
N ALA A 90 69.00 -69.17 10.13
CA ALA A 90 68.63 -68.43 11.35
C ALA A 90 68.06 -67.01 11.12
N GLY A 91 67.00 -66.65 11.85
CA GLY A 91 66.29 -65.36 11.72
C GLY A 91 65.04 -65.40 10.84
N TYR A 92 64.67 -66.56 10.29
CA TYR A 92 63.46 -66.76 9.48
C TYR A 92 62.59 -67.89 10.05
N GLY A 93 61.27 -67.71 10.04
CA GLY A 93 60.30 -68.64 10.61
C GLY A 93 60.64 -69.10 12.04
N GLY A 94 60.17 -70.29 12.39
CA GLY A 94 60.56 -71.00 13.61
C GLY A 94 61.85 -71.79 13.41
N PHE A 95 62.91 -71.14 12.90
CA PHE A 95 64.21 -71.79 12.71
C PHE A 95 64.81 -72.22 14.05
N ASN A 96 65.16 -73.50 14.14
CA ASN A 96 65.79 -74.10 15.31
C ASN A 96 67.03 -74.91 14.89
N GLN A 97 68.07 -74.83 15.72
CA GLN A 97 69.31 -75.56 15.55
C GLN A 97 69.54 -76.44 16.77
N VAL A 98 69.96 -77.69 16.60
CA VAL A 98 70.40 -78.56 17.69
C VAL A 98 71.86 -78.91 17.52
N ASP A 99 72.63 -78.83 18.60
CA ASP A 99 74.03 -79.21 18.66
C ASP A 99 74.19 -80.38 19.63
N VAL A 100 74.72 -81.51 19.15
CA VAL A 100 75.01 -82.69 19.94
C VAL A 100 76.52 -82.87 20.02
N SER A 101 77.10 -82.73 21.21
CA SER A 101 78.51 -83.00 21.44
C SER A 101 78.72 -84.36 22.10
N TYR A 102 79.77 -85.09 21.69
CA TYR A 102 80.15 -86.36 22.31
C TYR A 102 81.68 -86.54 22.36
N LYS A 103 82.17 -87.30 23.34
CA LYS A 103 83.62 -87.49 23.56
C LYS A 103 84.20 -88.55 22.61
N GLU A 104 85.03 -88.12 21.67
CA GLU A 104 85.85 -88.99 20.81
C GLU A 104 87.17 -88.28 20.44
N ASN A 105 88.23 -88.49 21.23
CA ASN A 105 89.61 -87.97 21.05
C ASN A 105 89.80 -86.45 20.77
N ASN A 106 88.74 -85.64 20.65
CA ASN A 106 88.65 -84.18 20.62
C ASN A 106 87.16 -83.77 20.46
N ASP A 107 86.36 -83.82 21.55
CA ASP A 107 84.92 -83.42 21.63
C ASP A 107 84.26 -83.07 20.28
N VAL A 108 83.66 -84.07 19.63
CA VAL A 108 83.05 -83.91 18.30
C VAL A 108 81.66 -83.30 18.48
N VAL A 109 81.34 -82.26 17.71
CA VAL A 109 80.02 -81.62 17.70
C VAL A 109 79.34 -81.90 16.37
N VAL A 110 78.11 -82.43 16.42
CA VAL A 110 77.24 -82.64 15.27
C VAL A 110 76.08 -81.66 15.38
N THR A 111 75.79 -80.95 14.29
CA THR A 111 74.71 -79.96 14.22
C THR A 111 73.66 -80.41 13.23
N ASP A 112 72.40 -80.21 13.58
CA ASP A 112 71.26 -80.34 12.67
C ASP A 112 70.31 -79.14 12.83
N THR A 113 69.52 -78.85 11.79
CA THR A 113 68.64 -77.67 11.76
C THR A 113 67.27 -78.01 11.21
N ALA A 114 66.23 -77.43 11.77
CA ALA A 114 64.87 -77.51 11.27
C ALA A 114 64.24 -76.13 11.24
N CYS A 115 63.30 -75.91 10.31
CA CYS A 115 62.52 -74.67 10.27
C CYS A 115 61.07 -75.01 9.94
N ALA A 116 60.14 -74.34 10.62
CA ALA A 116 58.72 -74.36 10.30
C ALA A 116 58.20 -72.92 10.12
N PRO A 117 57.34 -72.65 9.12
CA PRO A 117 56.67 -71.36 9.00
C PRO A 117 55.88 -71.02 10.28
N ILE A 118 55.93 -69.78 10.73
CA ILE A 118 55.11 -69.30 11.84
C ILE A 118 53.74 -68.87 11.28
N PRO A 119 52.60 -69.37 11.80
CA PRO A 119 51.28 -69.00 11.31
C PRO A 119 51.02 -67.49 11.40
N GLU A 120 50.40 -66.92 10.36
CA GLU A 120 49.94 -65.52 10.36
C GLU A 120 48.88 -65.30 11.45
N ALA A 121 48.86 -64.12 12.09
CA ALA A 121 47.82 -63.75 13.04
C ALA A 121 46.45 -63.72 12.35
N ALA A 122 45.37 -64.04 13.07
CA ALA A 122 44.02 -64.06 12.50
C ALA A 122 43.65 -62.70 11.87
N GLN A 123 42.98 -62.74 10.72
CA GLN A 123 42.49 -61.53 10.06
C GLN A 123 41.41 -60.88 10.92
N LEU A 124 41.54 -59.57 11.16
CA LEU A 124 40.49 -58.77 11.78
C LEU A 124 39.28 -58.70 10.84
N ASN A 125 38.09 -58.66 11.42
CA ASN A 125 36.88 -58.29 10.71
C ASN A 125 36.62 -56.80 10.96
N PHE A 126 36.35 -56.05 9.90
CA PHE A 126 35.95 -54.65 9.98
C PHE A 126 34.57 -54.49 9.35
N ALA A 127 33.68 -53.79 10.04
CA ALA A 127 32.35 -53.49 9.55
C ALA A 127 31.98 -52.03 9.87
N LYS A 128 31.34 -51.37 8.90
CA LYS A 128 30.67 -50.09 9.06
C LYS A 128 29.18 -50.34 9.01
N THR A 129 28.46 -49.99 10.08
CA THR A 129 27.06 -50.41 10.23
C THR A 129 26.22 -49.36 10.94
N ASN A 130 24.91 -49.58 10.95
CA ASN A 130 23.94 -48.78 11.72
C ASN A 130 23.88 -47.31 11.29
N ALA A 131 24.19 -46.97 10.03
CA ALA A 131 23.96 -45.61 9.55
C ALA A 131 22.48 -45.21 9.64
N LYS A 132 22.24 -44.06 10.25
CA LYS A 132 20.90 -43.47 10.44
C LYS A 132 20.96 -41.96 10.27
N VAL A 133 19.86 -41.41 9.77
CA VAL A 133 19.63 -39.97 9.67
C VAL A 133 18.55 -39.58 10.67
N GLU A 134 18.86 -38.58 11.49
CA GLU A 134 17.94 -37.97 12.45
C GLU A 134 17.80 -36.47 12.13
N GLU A 135 16.61 -35.92 12.38
CA GLU A 135 16.37 -34.48 12.25
C GLU A 135 17.09 -33.71 13.36
N VAL A 136 17.72 -32.59 13.00
CA VAL A 136 18.38 -31.72 13.99
C VAL A 136 17.33 -30.83 14.62
N ASP A 137 17.17 -31.00 15.93
CA ASP A 137 16.30 -30.17 16.75
C ASP A 137 16.67 -28.68 16.53
N HIS A 138 15.68 -27.85 16.15
CA HIS A 138 15.83 -26.41 15.88
C HIS A 138 16.60 -26.00 14.61
N ASN A 139 17.03 -26.93 13.75
CA ASN A 139 17.67 -26.60 12.48
C ASN A 139 17.15 -27.47 11.32
N GLU A 140 16.13 -26.96 10.61
CA GLU A 140 15.51 -27.66 9.47
C GLU A 140 16.43 -27.78 8.24
N ASP A 141 17.53 -27.03 8.22
CA ASP A 141 18.52 -27.03 7.13
C ASP A 141 19.63 -28.07 7.37
N GLN A 142 19.63 -28.79 8.50
CA GLN A 142 20.65 -29.78 8.85
C GLN A 142 20.05 -31.12 9.27
N LEU A 143 20.84 -32.17 9.13
CA LEU A 143 20.53 -33.51 9.60
C LEU A 143 21.72 -34.06 10.43
N LEU A 144 21.40 -34.94 11.37
CA LEU A 144 22.37 -35.68 12.18
C LEU A 144 22.53 -37.09 11.61
N VAL A 145 23.73 -37.42 11.15
CA VAL A 145 24.09 -38.77 10.72
C VAL A 145 24.78 -39.48 11.87
N THR A 146 24.31 -40.68 12.22
CA THR A 146 24.96 -41.54 13.22
C THR A 146 25.29 -42.89 12.61
N TYR A 147 26.44 -43.47 12.95
CA TYR A 147 26.84 -44.82 12.51
C TYR A 147 27.90 -45.41 13.44
N ASP A 148 28.12 -46.72 13.31
CA ASP A 148 29.07 -47.50 14.10
C ASP A 148 30.22 -48.03 13.21
N LEU A 149 31.45 -47.92 13.70
CA LEU A 149 32.63 -48.61 13.16
C LEU A 149 33.01 -49.74 14.10
N VAL A 150 33.03 -50.97 13.60
CA VAL A 150 33.18 -52.19 14.40
C VAL A 150 34.40 -52.96 13.93
N VAL A 151 35.36 -53.17 14.84
CA VAL A 151 36.57 -53.99 14.59
C VAL A 151 36.51 -55.21 15.51
N THR A 152 36.51 -56.41 14.93
CA THR A 152 36.44 -57.66 15.70
C THR A 152 37.68 -58.50 15.45
N ASN A 153 38.32 -58.98 16.52
CA ASN A 153 39.37 -59.98 16.45
C ASN A 153 38.77 -61.36 16.75
N PRO A 154 38.66 -62.27 15.77
CA PRO A 154 38.04 -63.59 15.98
C PRO A 154 38.74 -64.41 17.08
N GLU A 155 37.97 -65.23 17.81
CA GLU A 155 38.51 -66.10 18.87
C GLU A 155 39.48 -67.17 18.33
N GLN A 156 39.40 -67.50 17.03
CA GLN A 156 40.25 -68.50 16.36
C GLN A 156 41.68 -68.03 16.04
N GLY A 157 42.13 -66.90 16.60
CA GLY A 157 43.50 -66.38 16.49
C GLY A 157 44.26 -66.45 17.81
N ILE A 158 45.48 -66.98 17.79
CA ILE A 158 46.34 -67.12 18.99
C ILE A 158 47.09 -65.84 19.40
N ALA A 159 46.93 -64.71 18.68
CA ALA A 159 47.70 -63.49 18.91
C ALA A 159 46.84 -62.22 19.04
N ARG A 160 47.32 -61.29 19.89
CA ARG A 160 46.83 -59.91 19.98
C ARG A 160 47.11 -59.20 18.65
N ASN A 161 46.10 -58.53 18.10
CA ASN A 161 46.19 -57.80 16.84
C ASN A 161 46.26 -56.29 17.07
N TYR A 162 46.59 -55.54 16.02
CA TYR A 162 46.78 -54.09 16.06
C TYR A 162 46.17 -53.43 14.83
N TYR A 163 45.54 -52.26 14.99
CA TYR A 163 44.99 -51.50 13.85
C TYR A 163 45.04 -49.98 14.03
N GLU A 164 45.01 -49.26 12.92
CA GLU A 164 44.78 -47.81 12.82
C GLU A 164 43.45 -47.59 12.08
N LEU A 165 42.60 -46.66 12.54
CA LEU A 165 41.24 -46.46 12.00
C LEU A 165 41.06 -45.05 11.42
N VAL A 166 40.58 -44.97 10.18
CA VAL A 166 40.30 -43.73 9.46
C VAL A 166 38.89 -43.78 8.86
N ASP A 167 38.09 -42.73 9.08
CA ASP A 167 36.77 -42.55 8.47
C ASP A 167 36.81 -41.46 7.40
N THR A 168 36.32 -41.73 6.19
CA THR A 168 36.42 -40.85 5.04
C THR A 168 35.06 -40.70 4.35
N PRO A 169 34.20 -39.75 4.79
CA PRO A 169 32.96 -39.50 4.09
C PRO A 169 33.21 -38.86 2.74
N GLU A 170 32.47 -39.35 1.75
CA GLU A 170 32.49 -38.86 0.39
C GLU A 170 31.05 -38.51 -0.01
N PHE A 171 30.42 -37.66 0.79
CA PHE A 171 29.03 -37.24 0.58
C PHE A 171 28.81 -36.58 -0.79
N VAL A 172 27.57 -36.63 -1.24
CA VAL A 172 27.10 -35.89 -2.42
C VAL A 172 27.43 -34.40 -2.33
N SER A 173 27.75 -33.82 -3.48
CA SER A 173 28.08 -32.40 -3.58
C SER A 173 26.95 -31.51 -3.02
N GLY A 174 27.28 -30.67 -2.05
CA GLY A 174 26.33 -29.78 -1.36
C GLY A 174 26.03 -30.20 0.08
N ALA A 175 26.17 -31.49 0.41
CA ALA A 175 26.02 -32.00 1.77
C ALA A 175 27.29 -31.72 2.58
N LYS A 176 27.37 -30.53 3.16
CA LYS A 176 28.57 -30.07 3.88
C LYS A 176 28.57 -30.56 5.32
N ILE A 177 29.70 -31.05 5.76
CA ILE A 177 29.90 -31.52 7.13
C ILE A 177 30.24 -30.31 7.99
N THR A 178 29.38 -29.99 8.95
CA THR A 178 29.55 -28.83 9.84
C THR A 178 30.17 -29.22 11.17
N GLU A 179 29.92 -30.44 11.64
CA GLU A 179 30.50 -30.96 12.88
C GLU A 179 30.69 -32.47 12.80
N VAL A 180 31.75 -32.97 13.45
CA VAL A 180 31.99 -34.40 13.67
C VAL A 180 32.31 -34.62 15.13
N LYS A 181 31.64 -35.61 15.72
CA LYS A 181 31.80 -35.97 17.12
C LYS A 181 31.93 -37.48 17.26
N LEU A 182 32.97 -37.90 17.99
CA LEU A 182 33.10 -39.27 18.47
C LEU A 182 32.25 -39.40 19.75
N ALA A 183 31.08 -40.01 19.64
CA ALA A 183 30.14 -40.15 20.75
C ALA A 183 30.62 -41.17 21.78
N SER A 184 31.18 -42.29 21.34
CA SER A 184 31.83 -43.28 22.21
C SER A 184 32.83 -44.15 21.44
N ALA A 185 33.80 -44.72 22.18
CA ALA A 185 34.73 -45.73 21.68
C ALA A 185 35.01 -46.74 22.80
N GLN A 186 34.52 -47.98 22.64
CA GLN A 186 34.51 -48.98 23.72
C GLN A 186 34.78 -50.38 23.18
N SER A 187 35.40 -51.24 23.99
CA SER A 187 35.49 -52.67 23.72
C SER A 187 34.23 -53.44 24.15
N SER A 188 34.10 -54.70 23.73
CA SER A 188 33.02 -55.61 24.09
C SER A 188 32.99 -55.94 25.59
N THR A 189 34.07 -55.66 26.31
CA THR A 189 34.16 -55.77 27.78
C THR A 189 33.77 -54.46 28.50
N GLY A 190 33.41 -53.42 27.75
CA GLY A 190 33.00 -52.11 28.27
C GLY A 190 34.17 -51.17 28.58
N GLN A 191 35.40 -51.53 28.23
CA GLN A 191 36.57 -50.69 28.45
C GLN A 191 36.61 -49.54 27.44
N ALA A 192 36.84 -48.31 27.93
CA ALA A 192 37.04 -47.15 27.05
C ALA A 192 38.37 -47.27 26.28
N LEU A 193 38.32 -47.02 24.98
CA LEU A 193 39.49 -47.10 24.10
C LEU A 193 40.23 -45.75 24.06
N THR A 194 41.55 -45.80 23.96
CA THR A 194 42.35 -44.59 23.67
C THR A 194 42.08 -44.15 22.24
N THR A 195 41.57 -42.94 22.06
CA THR A 195 41.16 -42.41 20.75
C THR A 195 41.59 -40.96 20.58
N VAL A 196 41.70 -40.54 19.32
CA VAL A 196 41.91 -39.15 18.91
C VAL A 196 40.98 -38.91 17.74
N LEU A 197 40.23 -37.81 17.71
CA LEU A 197 39.50 -37.40 16.51
C LEU A 197 40.26 -36.23 15.88
N THR A 198 41.02 -36.48 14.82
CA THR A 198 41.79 -35.42 14.14
C THR A 198 40.94 -34.71 13.10
N THR A 199 41.16 -33.41 12.89
CA THR A 199 40.65 -32.73 11.69
C THR A 199 41.52 -33.11 10.47
N PRO A 200 40.94 -33.43 9.31
CA PRO A 200 41.71 -33.88 8.14
C PRO A 200 42.56 -32.71 7.63
N LEU A 201 43.86 -32.95 7.40
CA LEU A 201 44.81 -31.92 6.94
C LEU A 201 44.64 -31.59 5.44
N ALA A 202 43.95 -32.44 4.68
CA ALA A 202 43.63 -32.26 3.28
C ALA A 202 42.25 -32.87 2.94
N ARG A 203 41.58 -32.33 1.91
CA ARG A 203 40.31 -32.87 1.41
C ARG A 203 40.52 -34.32 0.94
N GLY A 204 39.74 -35.26 1.47
CA GLY A 204 39.80 -36.68 1.14
C GLY A 204 40.75 -37.51 2.02
N ALA A 205 41.44 -36.91 3.00
CA ALA A 205 42.33 -37.65 3.90
C ALA A 205 41.61 -38.44 5.02
N GLY A 206 40.31 -38.20 5.23
CA GLY A 206 39.53 -38.78 6.31
C GLY A 206 39.90 -38.25 7.71
N TRP A 207 39.05 -38.50 8.70
CA TRP A 207 39.37 -38.27 10.11
C TRP A 207 40.06 -39.50 10.67
N LEU A 208 41.23 -39.31 11.27
CA LEU A 208 41.92 -40.36 12.01
C LEU A 208 41.26 -40.48 13.40
N LEU A 209 40.84 -41.69 13.77
CA LEU A 209 40.14 -42.00 15.03
C LEU A 209 41.07 -42.61 16.11
N THR A 210 42.27 -43.02 15.71
CA THR A 210 43.30 -43.61 16.57
C THR A 210 44.49 -42.65 16.71
N PRO A 211 45.26 -42.69 17.82
CA PRO A 211 46.39 -41.78 17.96
C PRO A 211 47.42 -42.01 16.84
N ALA A 212 47.92 -40.93 16.24
CA ALA A 212 48.89 -41.02 15.15
C ALA A 212 50.14 -41.82 15.58
N ASN A 213 50.65 -42.67 14.67
CA ASN A 213 51.78 -43.57 14.91
C ASN A 213 51.58 -44.56 16.09
N THR A 214 50.35 -44.74 16.58
CA THR A 214 50.03 -45.66 17.66
C THR A 214 48.89 -46.58 17.21
N MET A 215 49.21 -47.84 16.98
CA MET A 215 48.21 -48.84 16.63
C MET A 215 47.45 -49.26 17.88
N ILE A 216 46.14 -49.43 17.77
CA ILE A 216 45.29 -49.90 18.86
C ILE A 216 45.33 -51.42 18.94
N ALA A 217 45.70 -51.94 20.11
CA ALA A 217 45.72 -53.37 20.39
C ALA A 217 44.31 -53.93 20.61
N ILE A 218 44.01 -55.10 20.07
CA ILE A 218 42.73 -55.82 20.26
C ILE A 218 43.00 -57.31 20.60
N ALA A 219 42.46 -57.79 21.72
CA ALA A 219 42.68 -59.16 22.17
C ALA A 219 41.85 -60.18 21.35
N PRO A 220 42.23 -61.47 21.31
CA PRO A 220 41.42 -62.51 20.68
C PRO A 220 40.01 -62.56 21.29
N GLY A 221 38.98 -62.67 20.44
CA GLY A 221 37.56 -62.68 20.85
C GLY A 221 36.98 -61.31 21.20
N GLU A 222 37.77 -60.23 21.17
CA GLU A 222 37.34 -58.88 21.51
C GLU A 222 36.74 -58.15 20.30
N THR A 223 35.79 -57.24 20.55
CA THR A 223 35.22 -56.33 19.55
C THR A 223 35.32 -54.89 20.03
N HIS A 224 35.84 -54.00 19.21
CA HIS A 224 35.89 -52.57 19.45
C HIS A 224 34.81 -51.86 18.63
N THR A 225 34.03 -50.99 19.26
CA THR A 225 32.97 -50.20 18.61
C THR A 225 33.20 -48.71 18.80
N TYR A 226 33.16 -47.96 17.70
CA TYR A 226 33.25 -46.50 17.67
C TYR A 226 31.94 -45.94 17.14
N LYS A 227 31.28 -45.09 17.91
CA LYS A 227 30.02 -44.45 17.51
C LYS A 227 30.29 -43.01 17.10
N LEU A 228 29.95 -42.66 15.86
CA LEU A 228 30.11 -41.30 15.35
C LEU A 228 28.78 -40.59 15.16
N GLN A 229 28.84 -39.28 15.31
CA GLN A 229 27.77 -38.33 15.08
C GLN A 229 28.30 -37.22 14.16
N ILE A 230 27.67 -37.02 13.00
CA ILE A 230 28.07 -36.02 12.01
C ILE A 230 26.87 -35.09 11.75
N LEU A 231 27.05 -33.78 11.95
CA LEU A 231 26.07 -32.78 11.48
C LEU A 231 26.40 -32.43 10.03
N VAL A 232 25.37 -32.48 9.19
CA VAL A 232 25.48 -32.26 7.75
C VAL A 232 24.39 -31.29 7.29
N ASP A 233 24.76 -30.34 6.43
CA ASP A 233 23.79 -29.48 5.73
C ASP A 233 22.95 -30.31 4.76
N LYS A 234 21.62 -30.14 4.81
CA LYS A 234 20.69 -30.66 3.80
C LYS A 234 20.96 -30.00 2.44
N LEU A 235 20.69 -30.73 1.38
CA LEU A 235 20.87 -30.26 0.01
C LEU A 235 19.84 -29.18 -0.36
N PRO A 236 20.13 -28.26 -1.29
CA PRO A 236 19.13 -27.31 -1.76
C PRO A 236 17.90 -28.04 -2.35
N PRO A 237 16.69 -27.45 -2.32
CA PRO A 237 15.47 -28.08 -2.83
C PRO A 237 15.53 -28.44 -4.34
N THR A 238 16.48 -27.86 -5.06
CA THR A 238 16.73 -28.08 -6.50
C THR A 238 17.75 -29.19 -6.78
N ALA A 239 18.25 -29.90 -5.76
CA ALA A 239 19.23 -30.96 -5.95
C ALA A 239 18.64 -32.13 -6.76
N PRO A 240 19.40 -32.71 -7.71
CA PRO A 240 18.92 -33.84 -8.51
C PRO A 240 18.68 -35.08 -7.64
N GLU A 241 17.46 -35.62 -7.67
CA GLU A 241 17.04 -36.79 -6.89
C GLU A 241 17.99 -37.98 -7.05
N GLU A 242 18.46 -38.24 -8.26
CA GLU A 242 19.42 -39.32 -8.55
C GLU A 242 20.71 -39.22 -7.72
N THR A 243 21.18 -37.99 -7.42
CA THR A 243 22.39 -37.79 -6.62
C THR A 243 22.14 -37.88 -5.12
N MET A 244 20.89 -37.71 -4.70
CA MET A 244 20.46 -37.77 -3.29
C MET A 244 20.28 -39.20 -2.81
N THR A 245 19.86 -40.09 -3.71
CA THR A 245 19.71 -41.51 -3.41
C THR A 245 21.07 -42.17 -3.25
N CYS A 246 21.20 -42.88 -2.14
CA CYS A 246 22.35 -43.69 -1.82
C CYS A 246 22.62 -44.75 -2.91
N ASN A 247 23.90 -44.90 -3.25
CA ASN A 247 24.39 -46.03 -4.02
C ASN A 247 25.72 -46.48 -3.42
N GLU A 248 25.70 -47.59 -2.70
CA GLU A 248 26.86 -48.17 -2.01
C GLU A 248 28.06 -48.42 -2.95
N GLY A 249 27.88 -48.48 -4.27
CA GLY A 249 29.01 -48.61 -5.20
C GLY A 249 29.67 -47.30 -5.66
N GLN A 250 29.13 -46.14 -5.28
CA GLN A 250 29.47 -44.86 -5.91
C GLN A 250 29.66 -43.74 -4.90
N ALA A 251 30.92 -43.30 -4.73
CA ALA A 251 31.24 -42.09 -3.99
C ALA A 251 30.45 -40.88 -4.53
N HIS A 252 30.14 -39.93 -3.65
CA HIS A 252 29.35 -38.73 -3.96
C HIS A 252 27.87 -38.96 -4.31
N ARG A 253 27.31 -40.12 -3.95
CA ARG A 253 25.87 -40.42 -4.02
C ARG A 253 25.31 -40.54 -2.59
N GLY A 254 24.21 -39.84 -2.30
CA GLY A 254 23.67 -39.76 -0.94
C GLY A 254 24.73 -39.35 0.09
N LEU A 255 24.61 -39.89 1.30
CA LEU A 255 25.58 -39.72 2.38
C LEU A 255 26.53 -40.92 2.45
N TYR A 256 27.15 -41.23 1.31
CA TYR A 256 28.16 -42.28 1.19
C TYR A 256 29.35 -42.03 2.12
N ASN A 257 29.71 -43.03 2.92
CA ASN A 257 30.87 -42.95 3.80
C ASN A 257 31.70 -44.24 3.75
N ARG A 258 32.99 -44.08 3.44
CA ARG A 258 33.97 -45.17 3.43
C ARG A 258 34.87 -45.04 4.65
N ALA A 259 34.97 -46.12 5.42
CA ALA A 259 35.97 -46.22 6.48
C ALA A 259 36.95 -47.34 6.17
N HIS A 260 38.14 -47.26 6.76
CA HIS A 260 39.10 -48.36 6.67
C HIS A 260 39.93 -48.49 7.93
N ILE A 261 40.37 -49.70 8.19
CA ILE A 261 41.44 -49.99 9.12
C ILE A 261 42.70 -50.43 8.39
N THR A 262 43.84 -49.99 8.90
CA THR A 262 45.14 -50.50 8.50
C THR A 262 45.62 -51.49 9.54
N VAL A 263 45.98 -52.70 9.14
CA VAL A 263 46.54 -53.75 10.00
C VAL A 263 47.95 -54.13 9.53
N PRO A 264 48.87 -54.52 10.44
CA PRO A 264 50.15 -55.11 10.04
C PRO A 264 49.94 -56.43 9.30
N SER A 265 50.71 -56.69 8.24
CA SER A 265 50.68 -57.95 7.47
C SER A 265 52.09 -58.31 6.97
N VAL A 266 52.26 -59.55 6.47
CA VAL A 266 53.54 -60.08 5.95
C VAL A 266 54.08 -59.25 4.77
N GLU A 267 53.19 -58.62 3.99
CA GLU A 267 53.54 -57.70 2.88
C GLU A 267 53.67 -56.23 3.31
N GLY A 268 53.66 -55.95 4.62
CA GLY A 268 53.75 -54.60 5.20
C GLY A 268 52.46 -54.17 5.90
N LYS A 269 51.64 -53.34 5.24
CA LYS A 269 50.35 -52.85 5.75
C LYS A 269 49.21 -53.36 4.87
N LYS A 270 48.19 -53.97 5.46
CA LYS A 270 46.97 -54.39 4.78
C LYS A 270 45.81 -53.48 5.19
N GLU A 271 45.04 -53.03 4.21
CA GLU A 271 43.84 -52.23 4.45
C GLU A 271 42.60 -53.13 4.39
N LEU A 272 41.71 -52.98 5.37
CA LEU A 272 40.34 -53.52 5.34
C LEU A 272 39.40 -52.32 5.34
N SER A 273 38.59 -52.18 4.29
CA SER A 273 37.64 -51.09 4.17
C SER A 273 36.22 -51.61 4.12
N ASP A 274 35.30 -50.83 4.66
CA ASP A 274 33.88 -51.06 4.56
C ASP A 274 33.15 -49.73 4.34
N ILE A 275 31.94 -49.82 3.81
CA ILE A 275 31.12 -48.68 3.40
C ILE A 275 29.75 -48.78 4.05
N ASP A 276 29.15 -47.63 4.30
CA ASP A 276 27.75 -47.52 4.68
C ASP A 276 27.22 -46.23 4.09
N CYS A 277 25.95 -46.22 3.75
CA CYS A 277 25.37 -45.17 2.93
C CYS A 277 23.88 -45.05 3.20
N VAL A 278 23.45 -43.81 3.37
CA VAL A 278 22.05 -43.43 3.60
C VAL A 278 21.68 -42.29 2.66
N ASP A 279 20.40 -42.18 2.33
CA ASP A 279 19.93 -41.12 1.45
C ASP A 279 20.21 -39.74 2.04
N ALA A 280 20.64 -38.81 1.19
CA ALA A 280 20.70 -37.40 1.56
C ALA A 280 19.28 -36.80 1.55
N GLN A 281 19.08 -35.71 2.31
CA GLN A 281 17.79 -35.02 2.38
C GLN A 281 17.89 -33.60 1.83
N SER A 282 16.80 -33.11 1.26
CA SER A 282 16.66 -31.74 0.79
C SER A 282 16.19 -30.81 1.90
N GLN A 283 16.64 -29.57 1.85
CA GLN A 283 16.10 -28.47 2.65
C GLN A 283 14.62 -28.30 2.32
N PRO A 284 13.78 -27.96 3.30
CA PRO A 284 12.38 -27.65 3.03
C PRO A 284 12.27 -26.37 2.19
N GLY A 285 11.21 -26.28 1.40
CA GLY A 285 10.84 -25.06 0.70
C GLY A 285 10.57 -23.93 1.69
N LYS A 286 11.13 -22.73 1.44
CA LYS A 286 11.00 -21.58 2.35
C LYS A 286 9.71 -20.82 2.11
N LEU A 287 9.09 -20.35 3.20
CA LEU A 287 7.99 -19.39 3.16
C LEU A 287 8.40 -18.08 2.47
N SER A 288 7.48 -17.48 1.73
CA SER A 288 7.62 -16.13 1.19
C SER A 288 6.48 -15.23 1.65
N ILE A 289 6.72 -13.92 1.64
CA ILE A 289 5.72 -12.89 1.90
C ILE A 289 5.86 -11.78 0.86
N ASP A 290 4.73 -11.30 0.37
CA ASP A 290 4.62 -10.16 -0.54
C ASP A 290 3.63 -9.16 0.03
N LYS A 291 3.87 -7.87 -0.21
CA LYS A 291 2.98 -6.78 0.16
C LYS A 291 2.95 -5.73 -0.94
N GLN A 292 1.76 -5.29 -1.30
CA GLN A 292 1.55 -4.27 -2.32
C GLN A 292 0.44 -3.29 -1.92
N VAL A 293 0.51 -2.07 -2.45
CA VAL A 293 -0.59 -1.10 -2.37
C VAL A 293 -1.58 -1.41 -3.49
N VAL A 294 -2.85 -1.60 -3.13
CA VAL A 294 -3.92 -1.88 -4.09
C VAL A 294 -4.51 -0.56 -4.60
N GLN A 295 -4.86 0.33 -3.66
CA GLN A 295 -5.44 1.63 -3.98
C GLN A 295 -5.37 2.60 -2.78
N VAL A 296 -5.49 3.89 -3.08
CA VAL A 296 -5.68 4.95 -2.09
C VAL A 296 -6.96 5.71 -2.44
N LEU A 297 -7.90 5.75 -1.49
CA LEU A 297 -9.19 6.41 -1.60
C LEU A 297 -9.16 7.73 -0.84
N ASN A 298 -9.29 8.83 -1.57
CA ASN A 298 -9.19 10.21 -1.03
C ASN A 298 -10.48 10.67 -0.32
N GLN A 299 -11.50 9.82 -0.24
CA GLN A 299 -12.88 10.17 0.09
C GLN A 299 -13.45 9.27 1.20
N HIS A 300 -12.90 9.33 2.41
CA HIS A 300 -13.45 8.57 3.55
C HIS A 300 -14.13 9.46 4.61
N GLY A 301 -14.81 10.53 4.16
CA GLY A 301 -15.60 11.45 4.99
C GLY A 301 -14.81 12.20 6.09
N ASN A 302 -15.30 13.34 6.55
CA ASN A 302 -14.75 14.06 7.72
C ASN A 302 -13.24 14.36 7.66
N GLY A 303 -12.67 14.57 6.46
CA GLY A 303 -11.24 14.84 6.28
C GLY A 303 -10.32 13.60 6.39
N ASN A 304 -10.85 12.40 6.19
CA ASN A 304 -10.09 11.15 6.19
C ASN A 304 -9.92 10.59 4.78
N ALA A 305 -8.88 9.78 4.62
CA ALA A 305 -8.63 8.94 3.45
C ALA A 305 -8.42 7.49 3.90
N GLN A 306 -8.43 6.56 2.94
CA GLN A 306 -8.21 5.15 3.20
C GLN A 306 -7.19 4.60 2.21
N VAL A 307 -6.30 3.72 2.67
CA VAL A 307 -5.37 2.97 1.81
C VAL A 307 -5.61 1.49 1.98
N GLU A 308 -5.59 0.76 0.88
CA GLU A 308 -5.77 -0.68 0.84
C GLU A 308 -4.46 -1.36 0.44
N TYR A 309 -4.03 -2.34 1.23
CA TYR A 309 -2.87 -3.19 0.95
C TYR A 309 -3.32 -4.62 0.68
N LYS A 310 -2.57 -5.34 -0.14
CA LYS A 310 -2.68 -6.78 -0.30
C LYS A 310 -1.41 -7.43 0.27
N ILE A 311 -1.59 -8.43 1.13
CA ILE A 311 -0.52 -9.21 1.76
C ILE A 311 -0.71 -10.66 1.36
N VAL A 312 0.32 -11.28 0.80
CA VAL A 312 0.30 -12.69 0.39
C VAL A 312 1.41 -13.42 1.12
N VAL A 313 1.08 -14.47 1.88
CA VAL A 313 2.06 -15.38 2.51
C VAL A 313 1.96 -16.73 1.81
N SER A 314 3.05 -17.19 1.20
CA SER A 314 3.05 -18.41 0.39
C SER A 314 3.96 -19.48 1.00
N ASN A 315 3.45 -20.72 1.04
CA ASN A 315 4.18 -21.91 1.47
C ASN A 315 4.21 -22.97 0.35
N ASP A 316 4.45 -22.53 -0.88
CA ASP A 316 4.29 -23.31 -2.10
C ASP A 316 5.62 -23.59 -2.82
N ALA A 317 6.74 -23.25 -2.17
CA ALA A 317 8.06 -23.64 -2.65
C ALA A 317 8.18 -25.19 -2.69
N PRO A 318 8.88 -25.76 -3.68
CA PRO A 318 9.12 -27.20 -3.74
C PRO A 318 9.73 -27.73 -2.43
N GLY A 319 9.19 -28.84 -1.92
CA GLY A 319 9.63 -29.45 -0.66
C GLY A 319 9.19 -28.70 0.60
N ALA A 320 8.27 -27.73 0.51
CA ALA A 320 7.72 -27.05 1.69
C ALA A 320 7.07 -28.03 2.68
N ILE A 321 7.09 -27.65 3.96
CA ILE A 321 6.45 -28.38 5.07
C ILE A 321 5.42 -27.50 5.76
N ASP A 322 4.54 -28.10 6.56
CA ASP A 322 3.52 -27.36 7.30
C ASP A 322 4.14 -26.45 8.37
N HIS A 323 3.67 -25.20 8.44
CA HIS A 323 4.14 -24.23 9.42
C HIS A 323 2.99 -23.60 10.20
N GLN A 324 3.12 -23.47 11.52
CA GLN A 324 2.27 -22.55 12.30
C GLN A 324 2.75 -21.12 12.03
N VAL A 325 1.93 -20.32 11.34
CA VAL A 325 2.27 -18.96 10.92
C VAL A 325 1.37 -17.95 11.63
N SER A 326 1.98 -16.92 12.19
CA SER A 326 1.31 -15.71 12.68
C SER A 326 1.62 -14.55 11.73
N VAL A 327 0.60 -14.01 11.07
CA VAL A 327 0.74 -12.90 10.12
C VAL A 327 0.30 -11.61 10.80
N THR A 328 1.17 -10.61 10.79
CA THR A 328 0.91 -9.29 11.36
C THR A 328 1.16 -8.20 10.34
N ASP A 329 0.40 -7.11 10.46
CA ASP A 329 0.62 -5.86 9.72
C ASP A 329 0.95 -4.71 10.67
N ILE A 330 1.89 -3.86 10.26
CA ILE A 330 2.51 -2.83 11.10
C ILE A 330 2.57 -1.53 10.27
N PRO A 331 1.54 -0.68 10.34
CA PRO A 331 1.55 0.62 9.69
C PRO A 331 2.63 1.52 10.31
N GLN A 332 3.47 2.12 9.45
CA GLN A 332 4.50 3.09 9.85
C GLN A 332 4.38 4.32 8.97
N PHE A 333 3.22 4.97 9.01
CA PHE A 333 2.91 6.12 8.17
C PHE A 333 3.79 7.32 8.50
N GLY A 334 3.90 8.23 7.52
CA GLY A 334 4.56 9.51 7.69
C GLY A 334 4.00 10.32 8.86
N VAL A 335 4.86 11.15 9.45
CA VAL A 335 4.51 12.04 10.56
C VAL A 335 3.32 12.96 10.25
N ALA A 336 3.11 13.29 8.97
CA ALA A 336 1.99 14.10 8.49
C ALA A 336 0.62 13.43 8.66
N VAL A 337 0.57 12.10 8.70
CA VAL A 337 -0.65 11.30 8.83
C VAL A 337 -0.91 10.93 10.29
N GLY A 338 0.14 10.54 11.02
CA GLY A 338 0.05 10.04 12.39
C GLY A 338 -0.54 8.63 12.46
N ASP A 339 -1.17 8.31 13.59
CA ASP A 339 -1.72 6.97 13.85
C ASP A 339 -2.97 6.68 13.00
N PRO A 340 -3.16 5.44 12.55
CA PRO A 340 -4.40 5.00 11.89
C PRO A 340 -5.65 5.25 12.74
N ILE A 341 -6.74 5.69 12.09
CA ILE A 341 -8.06 5.87 12.70
C ILE A 341 -8.78 4.52 12.84
N SER A 342 -8.72 3.70 11.80
CA SER A 342 -9.24 2.35 11.81
C SER A 342 -8.41 1.43 10.94
N PHE A 343 -8.44 0.15 11.30
CA PHE A 343 -7.71 -0.90 10.63
C PHE A 343 -8.67 -2.06 10.42
N GLU A 344 -8.81 -2.50 9.19
CA GLU A 344 -9.79 -3.50 8.79
C GLU A 344 -9.09 -4.54 7.91
N LYS A 345 -9.45 -5.81 8.07
CA LYS A 345 -8.92 -6.91 7.28
C LYS A 345 -10.04 -7.64 6.55
N CYS A 346 -9.72 -8.23 5.42
CA CYS A 346 -10.58 -9.12 4.66
C CYS A 346 -9.72 -10.23 4.06
N LYS A 347 -10.17 -11.49 4.08
CA LYS A 347 -9.51 -12.56 3.32
C LYS A 347 -9.95 -12.46 1.87
N SER A 348 -9.12 -12.90 0.93
CA SER A 348 -9.47 -12.86 -0.51
C SER A 348 -10.74 -13.62 -0.88
N GLU A 349 -11.17 -14.56 -0.04
CA GLU A 349 -12.38 -15.37 -0.22
C GLU A 349 -13.65 -14.73 0.37
N ASP A 350 -13.49 -13.63 1.11
CA ASP A 350 -14.56 -12.88 1.76
C ASP A 350 -14.83 -11.55 1.01
N THR A 351 -16.03 -10.99 1.22
CA THR A 351 -16.39 -9.64 0.72
C THR A 351 -16.43 -8.58 1.82
N ASP A 352 -16.57 -9.01 3.07
CA ASP A 352 -16.79 -8.12 4.20
C ASP A 352 -15.49 -7.88 4.96
N TYR A 353 -15.23 -6.61 5.27
CA TYR A 353 -14.08 -6.20 6.06
C TYR A 353 -14.41 -6.26 7.56
N GLU A 354 -13.55 -6.91 8.33
CA GLU A 354 -13.63 -6.96 9.78
C GLU A 354 -12.68 -5.91 10.39
N LYS A 355 -13.20 -5.06 11.28
CA LYS A 355 -12.38 -4.12 12.04
C LYS A 355 -11.56 -4.85 13.11
N ILE A 356 -10.25 -4.61 13.12
CA ILE A 356 -9.30 -5.23 14.06
C ILE A 356 -8.59 -4.17 14.90
N THR A 357 -8.20 -4.58 16.12
CA THR A 357 -7.44 -3.73 17.05
C THR A 357 -6.02 -4.23 17.17
N GLY A 358 -5.05 -3.32 17.06
CA GLY A 358 -3.63 -3.62 17.23
C GLY A 358 -3.17 -3.39 18.67
N THR A 359 -2.05 -4.00 19.04
CA THR A 359 -1.33 -3.70 20.28
C THR A 359 -0.02 -3.02 19.92
N ASN A 360 0.23 -1.81 20.42
CA ASN A 360 1.43 -1.01 20.10
C ASN A 360 1.67 -0.85 18.58
N GLY A 361 0.60 -0.65 17.80
CA GLY A 361 0.67 -0.50 16.34
C GLY A 361 0.86 -1.80 15.55
N VAL A 362 0.83 -2.97 16.21
CA VAL A 362 0.93 -4.28 15.54
C VAL A 362 -0.46 -4.92 15.47
N TYR A 363 -0.92 -5.24 14.25
CA TYR A 363 -2.24 -5.79 13.97
C TYR A 363 -2.12 -7.25 13.50
N ILE A 364 -2.72 -8.20 14.23
CA ILE A 364 -2.67 -9.63 13.87
C ILE A 364 -3.77 -9.92 12.84
N LEU A 365 -3.38 -10.40 11.66
CA LEU A 365 -4.30 -10.75 10.59
C LEU A 365 -4.81 -12.18 10.75
N ASP A 366 -3.92 -13.14 11.00
CA ASP A 366 -4.28 -14.54 11.24
C ASP A 366 -3.17 -15.25 12.02
N ASN A 367 -3.52 -16.36 12.69
CA ASN A 367 -2.59 -17.26 13.38
C ASN A 367 -3.08 -18.69 13.20
N LYS A 368 -2.51 -19.39 12.21
CA LYS A 368 -2.95 -20.75 11.85
C LYS A 368 -1.84 -21.57 11.21
N VAL A 369 -2.10 -22.86 11.05
CA VAL A 369 -1.25 -23.74 10.23
C VAL A 369 -1.43 -23.36 8.76
N LEU A 370 -0.33 -23.08 8.07
CA LEU A 370 -0.25 -22.94 6.63
C LEU A 370 0.39 -24.21 6.07
N ALA A 371 -0.42 -25.03 5.41
CA ALA A 371 0.03 -26.31 4.87
C ALA A 371 0.96 -26.12 3.67
N ALA A 372 1.80 -27.12 3.39
CA ALA A 372 2.63 -27.14 2.19
C ALA A 372 1.77 -27.01 0.91
N GLY A 373 2.22 -26.20 -0.04
CA GLY A 373 1.50 -25.89 -1.28
C GLY A 373 0.43 -24.81 -1.18
N GLN A 374 0.16 -24.25 0.01
CA GLN A 374 -0.91 -23.26 0.21
C GLN A 374 -0.41 -21.82 0.27
N ARG A 375 -1.33 -20.87 0.08
CA ARG A 375 -1.11 -19.44 0.22
C ARG A 375 -2.22 -18.81 1.06
N LEU A 376 -1.89 -17.74 1.77
CA LEU A 376 -2.83 -16.87 2.49
C LEU A 376 -2.82 -15.51 1.84
N GLU A 377 -4.00 -14.97 1.55
CA GLU A 377 -4.15 -13.66 0.94
C GLU A 377 -5.10 -12.80 1.78
N TYR A 378 -4.61 -11.62 2.16
CA TYR A 378 -5.35 -10.65 2.95
C TYR A 378 -5.35 -9.30 2.25
N PHE A 379 -6.52 -8.66 2.27
CA PHE A 379 -6.66 -7.24 2.00
C PHE A 379 -6.78 -6.50 3.33
N VAL A 380 -6.07 -5.39 3.44
CA VAL A 380 -6.02 -4.57 4.65
C VAL A 380 -6.36 -3.14 4.28
N ARG A 381 -7.44 -2.62 4.86
CA ARG A 381 -7.84 -1.23 4.75
C ARG A 381 -7.41 -0.47 5.99
N VAL A 382 -6.74 0.65 5.76
CA VAL A 382 -6.30 1.55 6.83
C VAL A 382 -6.88 2.92 6.57
N THR A 383 -7.77 3.37 7.45
CA THR A 383 -8.33 4.73 7.40
C THR A 383 -7.44 5.66 8.20
N PHE A 384 -7.11 6.81 7.64
CA PHE A 384 -6.20 7.77 8.21
C PHE A 384 -6.66 9.21 7.95
N LYS A 385 -6.13 10.15 8.75
CA LYS A 385 -6.48 11.56 8.60
C LYS A 385 -5.65 12.20 7.48
N LEU A 386 -6.28 12.96 6.61
CA LEU A 386 -5.54 13.73 5.61
C LEU A 386 -4.66 14.79 6.30
N PRO A 387 -3.41 14.99 5.83
CA PRO A 387 -2.56 16.08 6.30
C PRO A 387 -3.21 17.45 6.11
N LYS A 388 -2.74 18.44 6.87
CA LYS A 388 -3.21 19.82 6.75
C LYS A 388 -2.74 20.42 5.42
N VAL A 389 -3.53 21.34 4.88
CA VAL A 389 -3.13 22.15 3.72
C VAL A 389 -1.84 22.90 4.07
N GLY A 390 -0.84 22.80 3.19
CA GLY A 390 0.49 23.41 3.41
C GLY A 390 1.52 22.51 4.08
N THR A 391 1.21 21.23 4.37
CA THR A 391 2.22 20.25 4.78
C THR A 391 3.33 20.17 3.72
N PRO A 392 4.63 20.20 4.12
CA PRO A 392 5.75 20.12 3.19
C PRO A 392 5.67 18.89 2.29
N GLU A 393 5.93 19.06 0.99
CA GLU A 393 5.81 17.97 -0.01
C GLU A 393 6.69 16.75 0.32
N GLU A 394 7.85 16.99 0.96
CA GLU A 394 8.78 15.96 1.42
C GLU A 394 8.21 15.04 2.52
N GLU A 395 7.24 15.52 3.31
CA GLU A 395 6.52 14.73 4.31
C GLU A 395 5.39 13.90 3.71
N LEU A 396 4.95 14.25 2.50
CA LEU A 396 3.86 13.59 1.78
C LEU A 396 4.36 12.45 0.90
N ARG A 397 5.66 12.43 0.60
CA ARG A 397 6.30 11.43 -0.27
C ARG A 397 6.62 10.14 0.48
N CYS A 398 6.34 9.04 -0.19
CA CYS A 398 6.78 7.71 0.18
C CYS A 398 8.31 7.60 0.10
N LYS A 399 8.89 6.80 1.02
CA LYS A 399 10.29 6.38 1.01
C LYS A 399 10.35 4.90 1.38
N ASP A 400 11.42 4.21 0.99
CA ASP A 400 11.66 2.79 1.34
C ASP A 400 11.97 2.58 2.84
N THR A 401 11.96 3.64 3.63
CA THR A 401 12.17 3.64 5.08
C THR A 401 10.86 3.96 5.78
N GLY A 402 10.57 3.26 6.88
CA GLY A 402 9.39 3.52 7.71
C GLY A 402 9.27 4.99 8.15
N ASN A 403 8.04 5.39 8.48
CA ASN A 403 7.63 6.76 8.82
C ASN A 403 7.68 7.76 7.66
N ALA A 404 7.40 7.32 6.43
CA ALA A 404 7.28 8.16 5.25
C ALA A 404 6.08 7.74 4.40
N GLY A 405 5.34 8.70 3.84
CA GLY A 405 4.15 8.43 3.03
C GLY A 405 3.16 7.48 3.73
N LEU A 406 2.60 6.55 2.98
CA LEU A 406 1.75 5.46 3.43
C LEU A 406 2.58 4.16 3.55
N PHE A 407 3.75 4.22 4.18
CA PHE A 407 4.57 3.03 4.39
C PHE A 407 3.91 2.06 5.37
N ASN A 408 3.86 0.79 4.99
CA ASN A 408 3.30 -0.27 5.81
C ASN A 408 4.14 -1.56 5.69
N LYS A 409 4.32 -2.27 6.79
CA LYS A 409 5.16 -3.47 6.88
C LYS A 409 4.37 -4.67 7.37
N ALA A 410 4.35 -5.73 6.58
CA ALA A 410 3.81 -7.02 6.99
C ALA A 410 4.94 -7.96 7.44
N VAL A 411 4.68 -8.75 8.49
CA VAL A 411 5.61 -9.74 9.04
C VAL A 411 4.89 -11.06 9.21
N ALA A 412 5.45 -12.15 8.69
CA ALA A 412 5.01 -13.50 8.98
C ALA A 412 6.04 -14.19 9.88
N THR A 413 5.61 -14.58 11.09
CA THR A 413 6.45 -15.29 12.05
C THR A 413 6.05 -16.76 12.09
N TYR A 414 7.03 -17.66 12.00
CA TYR A 414 6.83 -19.11 11.95
C TYR A 414 7.87 -19.88 12.75
N GLY A 415 7.66 -21.19 12.92
CA GLY A 415 8.50 -22.06 13.75
C GLY A 415 7.97 -22.24 15.17
N VAL A 416 8.24 -23.42 15.77
CA VAL A 416 7.69 -23.80 17.09
C VAL A 416 8.65 -23.39 18.21
N LYS A 417 9.87 -23.92 18.20
CA LYS A 417 10.86 -23.68 19.26
C LYS A 417 11.81 -22.50 18.96
N VAL A 418 12.16 -22.27 17.68
CA VAL A 418 12.86 -21.06 17.22
C VAL A 418 11.91 -20.30 16.31
N LYS A 419 11.64 -19.04 16.64
CA LYS A 419 10.79 -18.17 15.83
C LYS A 419 11.64 -17.54 14.74
N ARG A 420 11.27 -17.79 13.48
CA ARG A 420 11.80 -17.14 12.28
C ARG A 420 10.77 -16.10 11.81
N SER A 421 11.24 -15.04 11.15
CA SER A 421 10.37 -13.99 10.61
C SER A 421 10.80 -13.62 9.20
N ILE A 422 9.83 -13.48 8.30
CA ILE A 422 9.98 -12.87 6.99
C ILE A 422 9.11 -11.61 6.93
N GLU A 423 9.54 -10.61 6.19
CA GLU A 423 8.85 -9.33 6.09
C GLU A 423 8.75 -8.83 4.65
N ALA A 424 7.69 -8.08 4.37
CA ALA A 424 7.48 -7.35 3.12
C ALA A 424 6.92 -5.96 3.42
N THR A 425 7.30 -4.98 2.60
CA THR A 425 6.92 -3.58 2.76
C THR A 425 6.20 -3.10 1.50
N ALA A 426 5.27 -2.17 1.68
CA ALA A 426 4.63 -1.45 0.60
C ALA A 426 4.45 -0.01 1.03
N CYS A 427 4.52 0.92 0.09
CA CYS A 427 4.45 2.33 0.39
C CYS A 427 3.93 3.10 -0.82
N GLU A 428 3.12 4.12 -0.55
CA GLU A 428 2.55 5.02 -1.54
C GLU A 428 2.58 6.46 -1.02
N ASN A 429 2.61 7.44 -1.92
CA ASN A 429 2.53 8.85 -1.56
C ASN A 429 1.18 9.15 -0.89
N ILE A 430 1.19 10.09 0.05
CA ILE A 430 -0.04 10.61 0.64
C ILE A 430 -0.74 11.48 -0.42
N PRO A 431 -2.06 11.34 -0.63
CA PRO A 431 -2.76 12.09 -1.67
C PRO A 431 -2.70 13.61 -1.48
N THR A 432 -2.31 14.32 -2.53
CA THR A 432 -2.16 15.79 -2.53
C THR A 432 -3.00 16.52 -3.57
N ASN A 433 -3.36 15.85 -4.67
CA ASN A 433 -4.11 16.43 -5.77
C ASN A 433 -5.61 16.28 -5.52
N PHE A 434 -6.23 17.36 -5.09
CA PHE A 434 -7.69 17.48 -5.00
C PHE A 434 -8.15 18.45 -6.08
N ALA A 435 -9.28 18.18 -6.69
CA ALA A 435 -9.86 19.12 -7.64
C ALA A 435 -10.30 20.40 -6.91
N ASP A 436 -10.00 21.55 -7.52
CA ASP A 436 -10.44 22.85 -7.02
C ASP A 436 -11.97 22.99 -7.17
N PRO A 437 -12.62 23.69 -6.23
CA PRO A 437 -14.03 24.01 -6.36
C PRO A 437 -14.24 25.01 -7.50
N THR A 438 -15.41 24.94 -8.12
CA THR A 438 -15.80 25.84 -9.22
C THR A 438 -16.88 26.80 -8.76
N ILE A 439 -16.91 27.97 -9.37
CA ILE A 439 -17.96 28.97 -9.16
C ILE A 439 -18.51 29.43 -10.51
N LYS A 440 -19.83 29.57 -10.59
CA LYS A 440 -20.52 30.16 -11.73
C LYS A 440 -21.57 31.15 -11.25
N LYS A 441 -21.60 32.34 -11.85
CA LYS A 441 -22.61 33.36 -11.64
C LYS A 441 -23.42 33.56 -12.92
N THR A 442 -24.72 33.80 -12.75
CA THR A 442 -25.65 34.05 -13.84
C THR A 442 -26.65 35.13 -13.45
N VAL A 443 -27.14 35.89 -14.44
CA VAL A 443 -28.30 36.76 -14.27
C VAL A 443 -29.54 35.95 -14.64
N ASP A 444 -30.47 35.80 -13.70
CA ASP A 444 -31.69 35.04 -13.92
C ASP A 444 -32.73 35.88 -14.66
N GLN A 445 -32.98 37.10 -14.16
CA GLN A 445 -33.95 38.03 -14.74
C GLN A 445 -33.80 39.46 -14.19
N VAL A 446 -34.30 40.43 -14.95
CA VAL A 446 -34.49 41.83 -14.54
C VAL A 446 -35.98 42.14 -14.70
N VAL A 447 -36.65 42.51 -13.62
CA VAL A 447 -38.11 42.73 -13.61
C VAL A 447 -38.47 44.05 -12.91
N PRO A 448 -39.43 44.85 -13.42
CA PRO A 448 -39.92 46.03 -12.72
C PRO A 448 -40.55 45.66 -11.36
N VAL A 449 -40.42 46.55 -10.37
CA VAL A 449 -41.07 46.36 -9.07
C VAL A 449 -42.55 46.73 -9.17
N ALA A 450 -43.43 45.80 -8.82
CA ALA A 450 -44.88 46.04 -8.78
C ALA A 450 -45.19 47.22 -7.83
N ASP A 451 -46.10 48.10 -8.27
CA ASP A 451 -46.56 49.28 -7.53
C ASP A 451 -45.47 50.31 -7.16
N ARG A 452 -44.27 50.20 -7.75
CA ARG A 452 -43.15 51.11 -7.50
C ARG A 452 -42.45 51.52 -8.80
N THR A 453 -43.04 52.49 -9.48
CA THR A 453 -42.49 53.09 -10.71
C THR A 453 -41.08 53.62 -10.48
N GLY A 454 -40.18 53.43 -11.45
CA GLY A 454 -38.78 53.86 -11.34
C GLY A 454 -37.83 52.86 -10.68
N TYR A 455 -38.30 51.65 -10.36
CA TYR A 455 -37.49 50.62 -9.70
C TYR A 455 -37.60 49.27 -10.41
N SER A 456 -36.50 48.53 -10.38
CA SER A 456 -36.41 47.16 -10.88
C SER A 456 -35.71 46.26 -9.87
N GLN A 457 -36.01 44.97 -9.94
CA GLN A 457 -35.33 43.90 -9.23
C GLN A 457 -34.51 43.06 -10.20
N VAL A 458 -33.27 42.81 -9.82
CA VAL A 458 -32.33 41.96 -10.55
C VAL A 458 -32.07 40.71 -9.73
N TYR A 459 -32.18 39.55 -10.36
CA TYR A 459 -31.96 38.26 -9.73
C TYR A 459 -30.69 37.63 -10.28
N TYR A 460 -29.81 37.18 -9.38
CA TYR A 460 -28.61 36.41 -9.70
C TYR A 460 -28.64 35.07 -8.99
N THR A 461 -28.09 34.06 -9.65
CA THR A 461 -27.76 32.78 -9.03
C THR A 461 -26.24 32.58 -9.09
N VAL A 462 -25.65 32.29 -7.92
CA VAL A 462 -24.26 31.86 -7.76
C VAL A 462 -24.25 30.38 -7.42
N ARG A 463 -23.66 29.56 -8.28
CA ARG A 463 -23.49 28.12 -8.07
C ARG A 463 -22.04 27.82 -7.71
N VAL A 464 -21.82 27.23 -6.54
CA VAL A 464 -20.52 26.73 -6.08
C VAL A 464 -20.56 25.21 -6.11
N ALA A 465 -19.65 24.57 -6.84
CA ALA A 465 -19.65 23.12 -7.03
C ALA A 465 -18.29 22.49 -6.75
N ALA A 466 -18.31 21.32 -6.10
CA ALA A 466 -17.16 20.45 -5.90
C ALA A 466 -17.35 19.18 -6.76
N SER A 467 -16.32 18.80 -7.49
CA SER A 467 -16.28 17.51 -8.19
C SER A 467 -16.08 16.35 -7.20
N ALA A 468 -16.20 15.11 -7.68
CA ALA A 468 -15.96 13.93 -6.85
C ALA A 468 -14.54 13.93 -6.25
N ASP A 469 -13.53 14.37 -7.00
CA ASP A 469 -12.13 14.37 -6.57
C ASP A 469 -11.75 15.58 -5.68
N ALA A 470 -12.71 16.43 -5.33
CA ALA A 470 -12.50 17.53 -4.41
C ALA A 470 -12.39 17.05 -2.96
N ARG A 471 -11.76 17.85 -2.11
CA ARG A 471 -11.75 17.62 -0.65
C ARG A 471 -12.91 18.32 0.03
N GLN A 472 -13.40 17.75 1.12
CA GLN A 472 -14.31 18.45 2.02
C GLN A 472 -13.60 19.66 2.62
N GLN A 473 -14.14 20.87 2.44
CA GLN A 473 -13.49 22.08 2.90
C GLN A 473 -14.46 23.23 3.16
N LYS A 474 -13.99 24.21 3.94
CA LYS A 474 -14.65 25.50 4.06
C LYS A 474 -14.27 26.37 2.88
N VAL A 475 -15.27 27.05 2.32
CA VAL A 475 -15.09 28.04 1.26
C VAL A 475 -15.85 29.31 1.62
N THR A 476 -15.34 30.46 1.18
CA THR A 476 -15.96 31.76 1.40
C THR A 476 -16.33 32.36 0.04
N VAL A 477 -17.60 32.70 -0.14
CA VAL A 477 -18.13 33.36 -1.33
C VAL A 477 -18.28 34.84 -1.04
N ILE A 478 -17.76 35.71 -1.91
CA ILE A 478 -17.82 37.17 -1.80
C ILE A 478 -18.46 37.74 -3.06
N ASP A 479 -19.64 38.33 -2.93
CA ASP A 479 -20.37 38.97 -4.04
C ASP A 479 -20.23 40.50 -3.97
N LYS A 480 -19.92 41.12 -5.10
CA LYS A 480 -19.63 42.55 -5.23
C LYS A 480 -20.31 43.13 -6.48
N PRO A 481 -21.56 43.64 -6.36
CA PRO A 481 -22.20 44.38 -7.44
C PRO A 481 -21.49 45.73 -7.66
N ASP A 482 -21.27 46.08 -8.93
CA ASP A 482 -20.71 47.38 -9.35
C ASP A 482 -21.45 47.84 -10.61
N PHE A 483 -22.62 48.46 -10.39
CA PHE A 483 -23.58 48.78 -11.44
C PHE A 483 -23.34 50.15 -12.07
N GLY A 484 -23.59 50.24 -13.39
CA GLY A 484 -23.57 51.46 -14.17
C GLY A 484 -24.95 52.10 -14.32
N GLY A 485 -25.04 53.39 -14.01
CA GLY A 485 -26.20 54.23 -14.35
C GLY A 485 -27.44 54.04 -13.48
N VAL A 486 -27.42 53.10 -12.54
CA VAL A 486 -28.48 52.83 -11.56
C VAL A 486 -27.97 53.03 -10.14
N THR A 487 -28.87 53.13 -9.17
CA THR A 487 -28.50 53.18 -7.73
C THR A 487 -29.05 51.95 -7.02
N ILE A 488 -28.20 51.24 -6.28
CA ILE A 488 -28.62 50.09 -5.47
C ILE A 488 -29.36 50.58 -4.24
N GLU A 489 -30.62 50.17 -4.09
CA GLU A 489 -31.40 50.47 -2.89
C GLU A 489 -31.23 49.40 -1.82
N SER A 490 -31.19 48.13 -2.22
CA SER A 490 -31.00 47.02 -1.30
C SER A 490 -30.46 45.80 -2.04
N LEU A 491 -29.64 45.03 -1.33
CA LEU A 491 -29.21 43.70 -1.72
C LEU A 491 -29.73 42.70 -0.67
N GLU A 492 -30.28 41.60 -1.15
CA GLU A 492 -30.85 40.54 -0.32
C GLU A 492 -30.36 39.17 -0.81
N ILE A 493 -30.19 38.24 0.11
CA ILE A 493 -29.89 36.83 -0.17
C ILE A 493 -31.03 35.94 0.33
N ASP A 494 -31.38 34.93 -0.45
CA ASP A 494 -32.33 33.90 -0.06
C ASP A 494 -31.68 32.89 0.89
N ARG A 495 -32.16 32.81 2.13
CA ARG A 495 -31.77 31.80 3.11
C ARG A 495 -32.97 30.90 3.39
N GLN A 496 -33.00 29.73 2.75
CA GLN A 496 -34.04 28.71 2.92
C GLN A 496 -35.47 29.23 2.60
N GLY A 497 -35.61 30.03 1.55
CA GLY A 497 -36.88 30.62 1.11
C GLY A 497 -37.21 31.97 1.76
N THR A 498 -36.32 32.50 2.62
CA THR A 498 -36.48 33.80 3.27
C THR A 498 -35.41 34.79 2.79
N TRP A 499 -35.85 35.88 2.17
CA TRP A 499 -34.99 36.97 1.75
C TRP A 499 -34.49 37.79 2.94
N THR A 500 -33.18 37.90 3.09
CA THR A 500 -32.53 38.67 4.16
C THR A 500 -31.70 39.81 3.57
N LYS A 501 -31.89 41.03 4.06
CA LYS A 501 -31.08 42.19 3.66
C LYS A 501 -29.62 42.06 4.07
N VAL A 502 -28.73 42.46 3.17
CA VAL A 502 -27.29 42.61 3.39
C VAL A 502 -27.01 44.06 3.73
N THR A 503 -26.21 44.28 4.77
CA THR A 503 -25.80 45.62 5.20
C THR A 503 -24.82 46.22 4.20
N ALA A 504 -25.05 47.46 3.78
CA ALA A 504 -24.11 48.19 2.93
C ALA A 504 -22.87 48.61 3.74
N ASP A 505 -21.71 48.58 3.09
CA ASP A 505 -20.45 49.15 3.58
C ASP A 505 -20.19 50.47 2.84
N GLY A 506 -20.62 51.58 3.46
CA GLY A 506 -20.68 52.88 2.81
C GLY A 506 -21.64 52.88 1.62
N ASP A 507 -21.15 53.23 0.44
CA ASP A 507 -21.91 53.25 -0.82
C ASP A 507 -21.86 51.92 -1.59
N SER A 508 -21.21 50.89 -1.02
CA SER A 508 -20.98 49.60 -1.67
C SER A 508 -21.67 48.45 -0.94
N TYR A 509 -22.07 47.42 -1.67
CA TYR A 509 -22.60 46.19 -1.09
C TYR A 509 -21.59 45.06 -1.22
N HIS A 510 -21.36 44.35 -0.12
CA HIS A 510 -20.48 43.19 -0.05
C HIS A 510 -21.21 42.07 0.69
N LEU A 511 -21.60 41.02 -0.03
CA LEU A 511 -22.18 39.82 0.58
C LEU A 511 -21.07 38.79 0.77
N VAL A 512 -20.93 38.27 1.99
CA VAL A 512 -19.96 37.22 2.34
C VAL A 512 -20.71 36.03 2.92
N GLU A 513 -20.51 34.85 2.35
CA GLU A 513 -21.11 33.60 2.81
C GLU A 513 -20.04 32.51 2.99
N ASP A 514 -19.99 31.92 4.19
CA ASP A 514 -19.12 30.79 4.50
C ASP A 514 -19.88 29.48 4.33
N LEU A 515 -19.37 28.61 3.46
CA LEU A 515 -19.98 27.33 3.12
C LEU A 515 -19.05 26.17 3.50
N ASN A 516 -19.65 25.05 3.93
CA ASN A 516 -18.95 23.77 4.03
C ASN A 516 -19.27 22.95 2.78
N LEU A 517 -18.30 22.83 1.87
CA LEU A 517 -18.47 22.12 0.61
C LEU A 517 -17.98 20.68 0.75
N SER A 518 -18.82 19.73 0.35
CA SER A 518 -18.50 18.29 0.36
C SER A 518 -18.20 17.82 -1.07
N PRO A 519 -17.45 16.73 -1.26
CA PRO A 519 -17.19 16.18 -2.60
C PRO A 519 -18.50 15.79 -3.30
N ASP A 520 -18.53 15.95 -4.62
CA ASP A 520 -19.71 15.67 -5.46
C ASP A 520 -21.00 16.40 -5.04
N THR A 521 -20.86 17.60 -4.45
CA THR A 521 -22.01 18.45 -4.11
C THR A 521 -21.91 19.85 -4.70
N PHE A 522 -23.05 20.54 -4.74
CA PHE A 522 -23.11 21.95 -5.10
C PHE A 522 -24.05 22.71 -4.16
N VAL A 523 -23.82 24.02 -4.05
CA VAL A 523 -24.66 24.97 -3.31
C VAL A 523 -25.03 26.10 -4.25
N GLU A 524 -26.30 26.52 -4.22
CA GLU A 524 -26.79 27.68 -4.97
C GLU A 524 -27.18 28.80 -4.01
N LEU A 525 -26.64 30.00 -4.26
CA LEU A 525 -27.00 31.22 -3.56
C LEU A 525 -27.82 32.08 -4.50
N LYS A 526 -29.05 32.41 -4.11
CA LYS A 526 -29.92 33.31 -4.86
C LYS A 526 -29.84 34.70 -4.26
N ILE A 527 -29.50 35.67 -5.10
CA ILE A 527 -29.28 37.07 -4.73
C ILE A 527 -30.29 37.91 -5.48
N ARG A 528 -30.95 38.82 -4.76
CA ARG A 528 -31.86 39.80 -5.32
C ARG A 528 -31.35 41.19 -5.01
N VAL A 529 -31.25 42.04 -6.01
CA VAL A 529 -30.84 43.44 -5.87
C VAL A 529 -31.97 44.33 -6.37
N THR A 530 -32.47 45.22 -5.50
CA THR A 530 -33.43 46.26 -5.89
C THR A 530 -32.66 47.51 -6.27
N VAL A 531 -32.90 48.03 -7.47
CA VAL A 531 -32.24 49.21 -8.02
C VAL A 531 -33.26 50.28 -8.38
N ARG A 532 -32.88 51.54 -8.21
CA ARG A 532 -33.53 52.67 -8.89
C ARG A 532 -33.06 52.68 -10.34
N ASN A 533 -34.00 52.71 -11.28
CA ASN A 533 -33.71 52.72 -12.71
C ASN A 533 -32.92 53.96 -13.11
N ALA A 534 -32.20 53.84 -14.22
CA ALA A 534 -31.46 54.95 -14.80
C ALA A 534 -32.42 56.01 -15.34
N VAL A 535 -32.04 57.28 -15.20
CA VAL A 535 -32.74 58.39 -15.84
C VAL A 535 -32.63 58.31 -17.36
N VAL A 536 -33.58 58.89 -18.09
CA VAL A 536 -33.60 58.86 -19.57
C VAL A 536 -32.34 59.49 -20.20
N SER A 537 -31.75 60.49 -19.53
CA SER A 537 -30.52 61.16 -19.95
C SER A 537 -29.22 60.36 -19.70
N ALA A 538 -29.31 59.17 -19.08
CA ALA A 538 -28.15 58.33 -18.81
C ALA A 538 -27.48 57.83 -20.10
N SER A 539 -26.14 57.85 -20.12
CA SER A 539 -25.35 57.42 -21.29
C SER A 539 -25.57 55.95 -21.61
N ALA A 540 -25.90 55.65 -22.87
CA ALA A 540 -26.05 54.27 -23.36
C ALA A 540 -24.81 53.40 -23.09
N ASP A 541 -23.60 53.99 -23.14
CA ASP A 541 -22.34 53.32 -22.85
C ASP A 541 -22.25 52.85 -21.39
N VAL A 542 -22.91 53.53 -20.45
CA VAL A 542 -22.94 53.14 -19.02
C VAL A 542 -24.04 52.12 -18.75
N LEU A 543 -25.14 52.15 -19.52
CA LEU A 543 -26.29 51.24 -19.33
C LEU A 543 -26.09 49.88 -19.99
N GLN A 544 -25.30 49.80 -21.06
CA GLN A 544 -25.06 48.55 -21.75
C GLN A 544 -24.08 47.67 -20.99
N CYS A 545 -24.35 46.37 -21.03
CA CYS A 545 -23.39 45.36 -20.59
C CYS A 545 -22.37 45.13 -21.70
N VAL A 546 -21.16 45.68 -21.55
CA VAL A 546 -20.05 45.51 -22.50
C VAL A 546 -18.91 44.80 -21.78
N ASP A 547 -18.51 43.64 -22.29
CA ASP A 547 -17.40 42.80 -21.79
C ASP A 547 -17.41 42.53 -20.28
N ALA A 548 -18.59 42.59 -19.63
CA ALA A 548 -18.73 42.51 -18.17
C ALA A 548 -17.73 43.44 -17.44
N THR A 549 -17.73 44.72 -17.80
CA THR A 549 -16.84 45.71 -17.17
C THR A 549 -17.46 46.28 -15.88
N PRO A 550 -16.72 46.42 -14.76
CA PRO A 550 -17.20 47.10 -13.57
C PRO A 550 -17.72 48.52 -13.85
N GLY A 551 -18.85 48.89 -13.25
CA GLY A 551 -19.51 50.19 -13.46
C GLY A 551 -20.28 50.30 -14.79
N LYS A 552 -20.49 49.19 -15.52
CA LYS A 552 -21.28 49.12 -16.75
C LYS A 552 -22.44 48.13 -16.59
N GLY A 553 -23.63 48.54 -17.02
CA GLY A 553 -24.84 47.74 -16.87
C GLY A 553 -25.05 47.28 -15.42
N LEU A 554 -25.63 46.10 -15.27
CA LEU A 554 -25.79 45.40 -14.01
C LEU A 554 -24.63 44.43 -13.80
N TYR A 555 -23.39 44.91 -13.87
CA TYR A 555 -22.22 44.08 -13.61
C TYR A 555 -22.16 43.63 -12.14
N ASN A 556 -21.98 42.33 -11.92
CA ASN A 556 -21.78 41.79 -10.58
C ASN A 556 -20.72 40.68 -10.61
N GLN A 557 -19.69 40.84 -9.79
CA GLN A 557 -18.60 39.88 -9.64
C GLN A 557 -18.78 39.04 -8.39
N VAL A 558 -18.45 37.75 -8.49
CA VAL A 558 -18.30 36.88 -7.32
C VAL A 558 -16.91 36.29 -7.25
N VAL A 559 -16.36 36.19 -6.04
CA VAL A 559 -15.08 35.58 -5.73
C VAL A 559 -15.30 34.42 -4.76
N LEU A 560 -14.75 33.25 -5.08
CA LEU A 560 -14.68 32.08 -4.23
C LEU A 560 -13.27 31.95 -3.67
N ASN A 561 -13.14 31.86 -2.35
CA ASN A 561 -11.88 31.60 -1.67
C ASN A 561 -11.92 30.26 -0.93
N TRP A 562 -10.85 29.48 -1.01
CA TRP A 562 -10.66 28.25 -0.24
C TRP A 562 -9.20 28.13 0.24
N PRO A 563 -8.88 27.22 1.18
CA PRO A 563 -7.50 27.05 1.61
C PRO A 563 -6.56 26.71 0.44
N GLY A 564 -5.70 27.63 0.03
CA GLY A 564 -4.73 27.38 -1.05
C GLY A 564 -5.18 27.76 -2.47
N GLY A 565 -6.33 28.42 -2.63
CA GLY A 565 -6.74 28.94 -3.95
C GLY A 565 -7.91 29.91 -3.91
N SER A 566 -8.13 30.56 -5.06
CA SER A 566 -9.31 31.39 -5.32
C SER A 566 -9.75 31.28 -6.77
N ALA A 567 -11.04 31.50 -7.01
CA ALA A 567 -11.64 31.57 -8.34
C ALA A 567 -12.62 32.74 -8.36
N GLN A 568 -12.92 33.25 -9.55
CA GLN A 568 -13.89 34.32 -9.74
C GLN A 568 -14.74 34.05 -10.97
N ASP A 569 -15.95 34.58 -10.97
CA ASP A 569 -16.82 34.63 -12.14
C ASP A 569 -17.66 35.91 -12.06
N ASP A 570 -18.19 36.35 -13.18
CA ASP A 570 -19.04 37.53 -13.26
C ASP A 570 -20.29 37.26 -14.08
N ALA A 571 -21.29 38.11 -13.87
CA ALA A 571 -22.49 38.13 -14.66
C ALA A 571 -22.94 39.58 -14.84
N CYS A 572 -23.54 39.86 -15.98
CA CYS A 572 -23.90 41.21 -16.34
C CYS A 572 -25.12 41.22 -17.27
N ALA A 573 -25.96 42.23 -17.11
CA ALA A 573 -27.15 42.50 -17.93
C ALA A 573 -27.28 44.01 -18.17
N PRO A 574 -28.03 44.48 -19.17
CA PRO A 574 -28.27 45.90 -19.35
C PRO A 574 -28.98 46.53 -18.13
N SER A 575 -28.59 47.74 -17.75
CA SER A 575 -29.26 48.50 -16.70
C SER A 575 -30.66 48.91 -17.14
N PRO A 576 -31.68 48.73 -16.28
CA PRO A 576 -33.02 49.22 -16.57
C PRO A 576 -33.02 50.75 -16.59
N GLN A 577 -33.69 51.30 -17.60
CA GLN A 577 -33.85 52.74 -17.77
C GLN A 577 -35.33 53.08 -17.71
N ASP A 578 -35.66 54.20 -17.08
CA ASP A 578 -37.03 54.70 -17.10
C ASP A 578 -37.39 55.20 -18.51
N THR A 579 -38.60 54.89 -18.95
CA THR A 579 -39.24 55.60 -20.07
C THR A 579 -39.79 56.92 -19.53
N ALA A 580 -39.57 58.02 -20.25
CA ALA A 580 -39.82 59.39 -19.82
C ALA A 580 -41.14 59.62 -19.04
N LEU A 581 -41.07 60.59 -18.12
CA LEU A 581 -41.88 60.69 -16.91
C LEU A 581 -42.40 62.13 -16.75
N ALA A 582 -43.69 62.35 -16.46
CA ALA A 582 -44.28 63.69 -16.33
C ALA A 582 -45.28 63.82 -15.16
N GLU A 583 -45.22 64.93 -14.43
CA GLU A 583 -46.24 65.29 -13.42
C GLU A 583 -47.34 66.13 -14.08
N LEU A 584 -48.61 65.91 -13.68
CA LEU A 584 -49.77 66.68 -14.17
C LEU A 584 -50.38 67.55 -13.09
N GLU A 585 -50.76 68.75 -13.50
CA GLU A 585 -51.53 69.71 -12.72
C GLU A 585 -52.93 69.91 -13.36
N ILE A 586 -53.97 70.04 -12.54
CA ILE A 586 -55.34 70.29 -12.99
C ILE A 586 -55.78 71.63 -12.41
N GLU A 587 -56.11 72.58 -13.29
CA GLU A 587 -56.52 73.93 -12.92
C GLU A 587 -58.02 74.14 -13.16
N LYS A 588 -58.73 74.68 -12.16
CA LYS A 588 -60.17 74.95 -12.25
C LYS A 588 -60.45 76.42 -12.54
N VAL A 589 -61.30 76.67 -13.54
CA VAL A 589 -61.76 78.01 -13.92
C VAL A 589 -63.26 78.05 -14.22
N THR A 590 -63.83 79.24 -14.36
CA THR A 590 -65.18 79.45 -14.90
C THR A 590 -65.15 79.43 -16.43
N SER A 591 -66.31 79.31 -17.08
CA SER A 591 -66.44 79.48 -18.54
C SER A 591 -65.92 80.84 -19.08
N ALA A 592 -65.76 81.85 -18.23
CA ALA A 592 -65.15 83.14 -18.56
C ALA A 592 -63.63 83.20 -18.31
N GLY A 593 -63.03 82.09 -17.83
CA GLY A 593 -61.61 81.98 -17.51
C GLY A 593 -61.22 82.48 -16.12
N GLU A 594 -62.18 82.77 -15.23
CA GLU A 594 -61.90 83.22 -13.86
C GLU A 594 -61.53 82.04 -12.97
N GLN A 595 -60.56 82.21 -12.06
CA GLN A 595 -60.08 81.14 -11.19
C GLN A 595 -61.16 80.65 -10.22
N LEU A 596 -61.31 79.31 -10.09
CA LEU A 596 -62.18 78.68 -9.09
C LEU A 596 -61.34 78.05 -7.98
N ASP A 597 -61.36 78.65 -6.79
CA ASP A 597 -60.58 78.20 -5.65
C ASP A 597 -60.88 76.73 -5.28
N ARG A 598 -59.84 75.96 -4.98
CA ARG A 598 -59.95 74.54 -4.58
C ARG A 598 -60.76 74.33 -3.31
N GLY A 599 -60.80 75.33 -2.42
CA GLY A 599 -61.64 75.35 -1.22
C GLY A 599 -63.15 75.40 -1.50
N LEU A 600 -63.56 75.54 -2.77
CA LEU A 600 -64.95 75.34 -3.20
C LEU A 600 -65.32 73.85 -3.34
N GLY A 601 -64.37 72.93 -3.07
CA GLY A 601 -64.65 71.52 -2.82
C GLY A 601 -64.87 70.66 -4.07
N TRP A 602 -64.37 71.09 -5.23
CA TRP A 602 -64.35 70.30 -6.46
C TRP A 602 -63.28 69.19 -6.40
N GLN A 603 -63.48 68.10 -7.15
CA GLN A 603 -62.65 66.89 -7.08
C GLN A 603 -62.50 66.20 -8.42
N PHE A 604 -61.36 65.55 -8.63
CA PHE A 604 -61.08 64.70 -9.78
C PHE A 604 -60.55 63.33 -9.38
N SER A 605 -60.65 62.37 -10.29
CA SER A 605 -59.96 61.08 -10.23
C SER A 605 -59.28 60.81 -11.55
N LEU A 606 -58.02 60.39 -11.51
CA LEU A 606 -57.22 60.05 -12.68
C LEU A 606 -57.06 58.53 -12.77
N TYR A 607 -57.40 57.94 -13.92
CA TYR A 607 -57.26 56.51 -14.19
C TYR A 607 -56.26 56.26 -15.33
N TYR A 608 -55.52 55.16 -15.29
CA TYR A 608 -54.60 54.72 -16.35
C TYR A 608 -55.11 53.49 -17.08
N TYR A 609 -55.00 53.49 -18.41
CA TYR A 609 -55.55 52.48 -19.32
C TYR A 609 -54.47 51.76 -20.15
N GLY A 610 -53.20 51.86 -19.76
CA GLY A 610 -52.10 51.23 -20.50
C GLY A 610 -51.51 52.11 -21.60
N GLU A 611 -50.41 51.63 -22.17
CA GLU A 611 -49.73 52.30 -23.28
C GLU A 611 -50.55 52.25 -24.58
N ASP A 612 -51.36 51.20 -24.77
CA ASP A 612 -52.22 50.99 -25.94
C ASP A 612 -53.69 51.40 -25.72
N GLY A 613 -54.04 51.86 -24.52
CA GLY A 613 -55.38 52.29 -24.13
C GLY A 613 -56.41 51.17 -23.97
N LYS A 614 -55.99 49.90 -23.92
CA LYS A 614 -56.89 48.74 -23.86
C LYS A 614 -56.97 48.08 -22.49
N GLN A 615 -56.19 48.54 -21.51
CA GLN A 615 -56.20 47.95 -20.16
C GLN A 615 -57.45 48.39 -19.40
N GLN A 616 -57.83 47.62 -18.38
CA GLN A 616 -58.86 48.05 -17.44
C GLN A 616 -58.33 49.24 -16.63
N GLY A 617 -59.12 50.32 -16.52
CA GLY A 617 -58.72 51.55 -15.84
C GLY A 617 -58.29 51.31 -14.39
N SER A 618 -57.02 51.57 -14.08
CA SER A 618 -56.48 51.53 -12.71
C SER A 618 -56.41 52.94 -12.12
N LEU A 619 -56.92 53.16 -10.91
CA LEU A 619 -56.89 54.47 -10.24
C LEU A 619 -55.43 54.89 -9.97
N VAL A 620 -55.04 56.03 -10.52
CA VAL A 620 -53.71 56.64 -10.37
C VAL A 620 -53.69 57.61 -9.20
N SER A 621 -54.63 58.55 -9.16
CA SER A 621 -54.71 59.56 -8.11
C SER A 621 -56.14 60.06 -7.92
N THR A 622 -56.48 60.39 -6.66
CA THR A 622 -57.69 61.13 -6.30
C THR A 622 -57.26 62.54 -5.91
N LEU A 623 -57.80 63.54 -6.58
CA LEU A 623 -57.38 64.92 -6.50
C LEU A 623 -58.46 65.74 -5.79
N ASN A 624 -58.09 66.34 -4.67
CA ASN A 624 -58.96 67.10 -3.79
C ASN A 624 -58.23 68.36 -3.25
N GLU A 625 -58.86 69.09 -2.33
CA GLU A 625 -58.29 70.32 -1.74
C GLU A 625 -56.91 70.14 -1.07
N ASP A 626 -56.58 68.92 -0.62
CA ASP A 626 -55.30 68.57 -0.01
C ASP A 626 -54.19 68.34 -1.06
N SER A 627 -54.54 68.12 -2.32
CA SER A 627 -53.63 67.81 -3.43
C SER A 627 -52.95 69.08 -3.99
N THR A 628 -52.49 69.99 -3.13
CA THR A 628 -52.08 71.35 -3.51
C THR A 628 -50.87 71.39 -4.47
N SER A 629 -51.00 72.16 -5.57
CA SER A 629 -49.87 72.53 -6.44
C SER A 629 -49.16 73.83 -6.02
N GLY A 630 -49.65 74.46 -4.94
CA GLY A 630 -49.25 75.80 -4.51
C GLY A 630 -50.09 76.95 -5.08
N GLN A 631 -50.96 76.68 -6.07
CA GLN A 631 -51.92 77.67 -6.62
C GLN A 631 -53.32 77.49 -6.03
N PRO A 632 -54.09 78.57 -5.80
CA PRO A 632 -55.40 78.53 -5.14
C PRO A 632 -56.44 77.72 -5.90
N ASN A 633 -56.38 77.68 -7.24
CA ASN A 633 -57.36 77.04 -8.11
C ASN A 633 -56.87 75.74 -8.75
N SER A 634 -55.88 75.08 -8.16
CA SER A 634 -55.20 73.98 -8.82
C SER A 634 -54.78 72.86 -7.88
N VAL A 635 -54.72 71.65 -8.44
CA VAL A 635 -54.31 70.42 -7.78
C VAL A 635 -53.27 69.67 -8.61
N THR A 636 -52.28 69.05 -7.96
CA THR A 636 -51.29 68.20 -8.61
C THR A 636 -51.53 66.73 -8.33
N THR A 637 -51.17 65.89 -9.29
CA THR A 637 -51.11 64.42 -9.12
C THR A 637 -50.15 63.99 -8.02
N GLY A 638 -49.09 64.76 -7.74
CA GLY A 638 -48.04 64.41 -6.77
C GLY A 638 -47.34 63.10 -7.10
N LYS A 639 -47.51 62.62 -8.34
CA LYS A 639 -47.04 61.35 -8.87
C LYS A 639 -46.47 61.60 -10.25
N ILE A 640 -45.38 60.90 -10.53
CA ILE A 640 -44.73 60.94 -11.83
C ILE A 640 -45.41 59.91 -12.75
N LEU A 641 -45.94 60.37 -13.89
CA LEU A 641 -46.71 59.56 -14.83
C LEU A 641 -45.84 59.06 -15.99
N ARG A 642 -46.08 57.82 -16.41
CA ARG A 642 -45.44 57.18 -17.57
C ARG A 642 -46.23 57.45 -18.86
N ALA A 643 -45.64 57.16 -20.01
CA ALA A 643 -46.37 57.20 -21.29
C ALA A 643 -47.62 56.29 -21.28
N GLY A 644 -48.68 56.73 -21.96
CA GLY A 644 -49.88 55.95 -22.20
C GLY A 644 -51.18 56.75 -22.12
N HIS A 645 -52.28 56.03 -21.99
CA HIS A 645 -53.64 56.57 -22.01
C HIS A 645 -54.19 56.72 -20.59
N TYR A 646 -54.80 57.86 -20.31
CA TYR A 646 -55.37 58.25 -19.04
C TYR A 646 -56.80 58.78 -19.21
N GLN A 647 -57.62 58.67 -18.17
CA GLN A 647 -58.90 59.36 -18.08
C GLN A 647 -58.95 60.24 -16.85
N LEU A 648 -59.18 61.54 -17.06
CA LEU A 648 -59.47 62.49 -16.00
C LEU A 648 -60.99 62.56 -15.82
N VAL A 649 -61.47 62.10 -14.67
CA VAL A 649 -62.88 62.11 -14.30
C VAL A 649 -63.11 63.22 -13.29
N GLU A 650 -63.94 64.20 -13.60
CA GLU A 650 -64.44 65.11 -12.58
C GLU A 650 -65.46 64.38 -11.71
N THR A 651 -65.17 64.23 -10.43
CA THR A 651 -66.02 63.47 -9.50
C THR A 651 -66.93 64.37 -8.69
N LYS A 652 -66.60 65.65 -8.58
CA LYS A 652 -67.41 66.65 -7.88
C LYS A 652 -67.16 68.05 -8.45
N ALA A 653 -68.23 68.73 -8.86
CA ALA A 653 -68.21 70.14 -9.25
C ALA A 653 -68.48 71.05 -8.04
N PRO A 654 -68.04 72.32 -8.06
CA PRO A 654 -68.38 73.32 -7.05
C PRO A 654 -69.89 73.61 -7.00
N GLU A 655 -70.37 74.14 -5.88
CA GLU A 655 -71.79 74.48 -5.72
C GLU A 655 -72.24 75.52 -6.77
N GLY A 656 -73.37 75.24 -7.43
CA GLY A 656 -73.92 76.11 -8.49
C GLY A 656 -73.35 75.85 -9.90
N TYR A 657 -72.41 74.92 -10.06
CA TYR A 657 -71.82 74.55 -11.34
C TYR A 657 -72.25 73.14 -11.80
N GLU A 658 -72.06 72.86 -13.09
CA GLU A 658 -72.33 71.56 -13.70
C GLU A 658 -71.08 70.70 -13.77
N LEU A 659 -71.22 69.42 -13.40
CA LEU A 659 -70.17 68.41 -13.53
C LEU A 659 -69.92 68.11 -15.02
N LEU A 660 -68.67 67.89 -15.40
CA LEU A 660 -68.35 67.38 -16.73
C LEU A 660 -69.19 66.13 -17.06
N PRO A 661 -69.85 66.08 -18.24
CA PRO A 661 -70.79 65.02 -18.56
C PRO A 661 -70.13 63.67 -18.88
N GLN A 662 -68.83 63.66 -19.16
CA GLN A 662 -68.03 62.47 -19.41
C GLN A 662 -66.54 62.72 -19.05
N PRO A 663 -65.70 61.68 -18.91
CA PRO A 663 -64.26 61.83 -18.65
C PRO A 663 -63.49 62.47 -19.81
N VAL A 664 -62.38 63.13 -19.51
CA VAL A 664 -61.42 63.63 -20.51
C VAL A 664 -60.39 62.55 -20.81
N ASP A 665 -60.28 62.14 -22.07
CA ASP A 665 -59.38 61.09 -22.53
C ASP A 665 -58.02 61.69 -22.90
N ILE A 666 -57.03 61.51 -22.02
CA ILE A 666 -55.69 62.05 -22.14
C ILE A 666 -54.73 61.00 -22.69
N GLN A 667 -53.93 61.37 -23.69
CA GLN A 667 -52.80 60.60 -24.17
C GLN A 667 -51.50 61.34 -23.81
N LEU A 668 -50.67 60.71 -23.00
CA LEU A 668 -49.35 61.20 -22.63
C LEU A 668 -48.29 60.43 -23.42
N THR A 669 -47.52 61.15 -24.22
CA THR A 669 -46.40 60.64 -25.02
C THR A 669 -45.15 61.45 -24.71
N PHE A 670 -43.99 61.00 -25.17
CA PHE A 670 -42.73 61.71 -24.98
C PHE A 670 -41.94 61.78 -26.28
N ASP A 671 -41.28 62.91 -26.52
CA ASP A 671 -40.33 63.13 -27.61
C ASP A 671 -38.95 63.37 -26.98
N GLY A 672 -38.15 62.31 -26.87
CA GLY A 672 -37.03 62.27 -25.93
C GLY A 672 -37.52 62.46 -24.49
N ASP A 673 -37.00 63.47 -23.79
CA ASP A 673 -37.39 63.80 -22.41
C ASP A 673 -38.59 64.76 -22.35
N THR A 674 -39.04 65.31 -23.49
CA THR A 674 -40.11 66.32 -23.50
C THR A 674 -41.50 65.68 -23.52
N PRO A 675 -42.36 65.89 -22.49
CA PRO A 675 -43.70 65.35 -22.50
C PRO A 675 -44.59 66.04 -23.54
N LYS A 676 -45.37 65.23 -24.26
CA LYS A 676 -46.41 65.66 -25.19
C LYS A 676 -47.75 65.11 -24.75
N MET A 677 -48.70 66.01 -24.51
CA MET A 677 -50.06 65.64 -24.13
C MET A 677 -51.05 65.98 -25.23
N ASN A 678 -52.01 65.08 -25.45
CA ASN A 678 -53.18 65.32 -26.28
C ASN A 678 -54.44 64.86 -25.54
N ALA A 679 -55.54 65.57 -25.72
CA ALA A 679 -56.86 65.15 -25.23
C ALA A 679 -57.66 64.65 -26.44
N SER A 680 -57.77 63.33 -26.60
CA SER A 680 -58.36 62.71 -27.79
C SER A 680 -59.83 63.05 -28.00
N ASN A 681 -60.54 63.39 -26.91
CA ASN A 681 -61.94 63.79 -26.93
C ASN A 681 -62.15 65.29 -26.62
N GLN A 682 -61.11 66.13 -26.75
CA GLN A 682 -61.16 67.57 -26.42
C GLN A 682 -62.26 68.34 -27.16
N ALA A 683 -62.59 67.95 -28.40
CA ALA A 683 -63.67 68.59 -29.17
C ALA A 683 -65.05 68.49 -28.48
N ASN A 684 -65.23 67.53 -27.57
CA ASN A 684 -66.45 67.39 -26.78
C ASN A 684 -66.50 68.34 -25.57
N PHE A 685 -65.39 69.04 -25.27
CA PHE A 685 -65.21 69.88 -24.10
C PHE A 685 -64.59 71.23 -24.47
N PRO A 686 -65.38 72.20 -24.94
CA PRO A 686 -64.87 73.53 -25.28
C PRO A 686 -64.27 74.29 -24.07
N GLY A 687 -64.53 73.83 -22.85
CA GLY A 687 -63.95 74.36 -21.61
C GLY A 687 -62.71 73.64 -21.09
N VAL A 688 -62.15 72.66 -21.84
CA VAL A 688 -60.92 71.95 -21.43
C VAL A 688 -59.76 72.37 -22.32
N GLU A 689 -58.70 72.90 -21.71
CA GLU A 689 -57.48 73.33 -22.39
C GLU A 689 -56.24 72.65 -21.79
N LEU A 690 -55.31 72.27 -22.66
CA LEU A 690 -54.01 71.71 -22.28
C LEU A 690 -52.95 72.80 -22.43
N ILE A 691 -52.35 73.21 -21.32
CA ILE A 691 -51.41 74.33 -21.26
C ILE A 691 -50.07 73.81 -20.73
N GLN A 692 -48.95 74.32 -21.26
CA GLN A 692 -47.64 74.09 -20.67
C GLN A 692 -47.26 75.28 -19.78
N ARG A 693 -46.84 75.01 -18.54
CA ARG A 693 -46.41 76.03 -17.58
C ARG A 693 -45.01 75.71 -17.06
N GLU A 694 -44.18 76.74 -16.93
CA GLU A 694 -42.90 76.61 -16.23
C GLU A 694 -43.16 76.62 -14.71
N GLN A 695 -42.77 75.55 -14.01
CA GLN A 695 -42.91 75.48 -12.56
C GLN A 695 -41.53 75.69 -11.90
N PRO A 696 -41.32 76.80 -11.18
CA PRO A 696 -40.01 77.18 -10.63
C PRO A 696 -39.40 76.18 -9.64
N SER A 697 -40.23 75.36 -9.00
CA SER A 697 -39.83 74.37 -7.99
C SER A 697 -39.25 73.08 -8.57
N VAL A 698 -39.55 72.77 -9.84
CA VAL A 698 -39.21 71.50 -10.52
C VAL A 698 -38.18 71.73 -11.64
N GLY A 699 -37.98 72.99 -12.06
CA GLY A 699 -36.98 73.32 -13.09
C GLY A 699 -37.34 72.84 -14.50
N GLU A 700 -38.57 72.38 -14.71
CA GLU A 700 -39.07 71.81 -15.97
C GLU A 700 -40.49 72.32 -16.31
N LYS A 701 -40.93 72.16 -17.57
CA LYS A 701 -42.29 72.51 -18.02
C LYS A 701 -43.26 71.39 -17.64
N ILE A 702 -44.28 71.70 -16.86
CA ILE A 702 -45.37 70.78 -16.53
C ILE A 702 -46.55 70.98 -17.49
N TRP A 703 -47.36 69.93 -17.64
CA TRP A 703 -48.65 70.01 -18.32
C TRP A 703 -49.75 70.33 -17.32
N VAL A 704 -50.52 71.38 -17.62
CA VAL A 704 -51.68 71.83 -16.88
C VAL A 704 -52.93 71.51 -17.71
N ILE A 705 -53.86 70.75 -17.14
CA ILE A 705 -55.19 70.52 -17.71
C ILE A 705 -56.12 71.56 -17.07
N GLN A 706 -56.42 72.63 -17.79
CA GLN A 706 -57.39 73.61 -17.34
C GLN A 706 -58.81 73.11 -17.66
N VAL A 707 -59.68 73.09 -16.65
CA VAL A 707 -61.07 72.61 -16.74
C VAL A 707 -62.02 73.73 -16.32
N ALA A 708 -62.80 74.25 -17.27
CA ALA A 708 -63.78 75.29 -17.05
C ALA A 708 -65.16 74.73 -16.68
N ASP A 709 -65.76 75.23 -15.60
CA ASP A 709 -67.15 74.93 -15.25
C ASP A 709 -68.14 75.99 -15.75
N VAL A 710 -69.34 75.50 -16.04
CA VAL A 710 -70.51 76.31 -16.42
C VAL A 710 -71.50 76.35 -15.26
N ARG A 711 -72.08 77.53 -14.96
CA ARG A 711 -73.09 77.68 -13.91
C ARG A 711 -74.42 77.05 -14.34
N ARG A 712 -75.10 76.37 -13.41
CA ARG A 712 -76.46 75.85 -13.63
C ARG A 712 -77.41 77.02 -13.98
N GLY A 713 -77.95 77.00 -15.20
CA GLY A 713 -78.96 77.95 -15.66
C GLY A 713 -78.48 79.03 -16.63
N GLU A 714 -77.19 79.08 -16.97
CA GLU A 714 -76.70 79.87 -18.10
C GLU A 714 -76.44 78.94 -19.30
N LEU A 715 -77.20 79.10 -20.39
CA LEU A 715 -76.95 78.39 -21.64
C LEU A 715 -75.57 78.80 -22.21
N PRO A 716 -74.75 77.86 -22.73
CA PRO A 716 -73.51 78.22 -23.40
C PRO A 716 -73.83 79.12 -24.60
N GLN A 717 -73.09 80.22 -24.76
CA GLN A 717 -73.19 81.07 -25.94
C GLN A 717 -72.76 80.31 -27.20
N ALA A 718 -73.68 79.60 -27.84
CA ALA A 718 -73.57 79.25 -29.26
C ALA A 718 -73.92 80.49 -30.10
N GLY A 719 -73.04 81.50 -30.08
CA GLY A 719 -73.23 82.80 -30.71
C GLY A 719 -72.31 83.02 -31.93
N GLY A 720 -72.45 82.21 -32.98
CA GLY A 720 -71.83 82.48 -34.28
C GLY A 720 -72.65 83.51 -35.09
N ARG A 721 -71.96 84.49 -35.70
CA ARG A 721 -72.53 85.62 -36.49
C ARG A 721 -73.71 85.21 -37.39
N GLY A 722 -74.84 85.89 -37.18
CA GLY A 722 -76.13 85.59 -37.78
C GLY A 722 -76.19 85.62 -39.31
N VAL A 723 -77.01 84.71 -39.84
CA VAL A 723 -77.42 84.58 -41.25
C VAL A 723 -78.31 85.76 -41.71
N GLY A 724 -78.56 86.75 -40.85
CA GLY A 724 -79.40 87.93 -41.14
C GLY A 724 -78.92 88.76 -42.34
N LEU A 725 -77.61 88.79 -42.61
CA LEU A 725 -77.04 89.43 -43.80
C LEU A 725 -77.33 88.65 -45.10
N PHE A 726 -77.41 87.31 -45.03
CA PHE A 726 -77.73 86.47 -46.19
C PHE A 726 -79.24 86.44 -46.48
N VAL A 727 -80.08 86.56 -45.47
CA VAL A 727 -81.55 86.65 -45.62
C VAL A 727 -81.96 88.01 -46.22
N LEU A 728 -81.30 89.11 -45.85
CA LEU A 728 -81.51 90.42 -46.48
C LEU A 728 -80.98 90.48 -47.93
N GLY A 729 -79.86 89.80 -48.22
CA GLY A 729 -79.35 89.65 -49.59
C GLY A 729 -80.27 88.83 -50.50
N ALA A 730 -80.83 87.73 -50.01
CA ALA A 730 -81.76 86.89 -50.76
C ALA A 730 -83.11 87.60 -51.02
N ALA A 731 -83.59 88.43 -50.09
CA ALA A 731 -84.80 89.23 -50.26
C ALA A 731 -84.63 90.35 -51.30
N MET A 732 -83.45 90.98 -51.39
CA MET A 732 -83.15 91.99 -52.42
C MET A 732 -83.05 91.37 -53.83
N ILE A 733 -82.51 90.16 -53.95
CA ILE A 733 -82.42 89.43 -55.23
C ILE A 733 -83.81 88.96 -55.69
N PHE A 734 -84.67 88.48 -54.78
CA PHE A 734 -86.06 88.13 -55.10
C PHE A 734 -86.92 89.37 -55.46
N GLY A 735 -86.68 90.51 -54.81
CA GLY A 735 -87.33 91.78 -55.13
C GLY A 735 -86.94 92.34 -56.50
N CYS A 736 -85.65 92.28 -56.87
CA CYS A 736 -85.18 92.68 -58.20
C CYS A 736 -85.68 91.74 -59.31
N ALA A 737 -85.78 90.44 -59.04
CA ALA A 737 -86.34 89.47 -59.98
C ALA A 737 -87.85 89.66 -60.23
N MET A 738 -88.63 90.07 -59.22
CA MET A 738 -90.05 90.43 -59.40
C MET A 738 -90.26 91.78 -60.10
N TRP A 739 -89.36 92.76 -59.91
CA TRP A 739 -89.42 94.06 -60.60
C TRP A 739 -89.04 93.95 -62.10
N LEU A 740 -88.06 93.12 -62.44
CA LEU A 740 -87.69 92.83 -63.84
C LEU A 740 -88.74 91.98 -64.59
N ARG A 741 -89.54 91.18 -63.88
CA ARG A 741 -90.65 90.40 -64.49
C ARG A 741 -91.92 91.22 -64.76
N ARG A 742 -92.03 92.44 -64.23
CA ARG A 742 -93.14 93.39 -64.47
C ARG A 742 -92.88 94.40 -65.60
N ARG A 743 -91.72 94.33 -66.28
CA ARG A 743 -91.36 95.23 -67.40
C ARG A 743 -91.38 94.56 -68.78
N ASN A 744 -91.77 93.30 -68.88
CA ASN A 744 -91.89 92.55 -70.14
C ASN A 744 -93.24 91.83 -70.31
N LYS A 745 -94.34 92.47 -69.89
CA LYS A 745 -95.71 92.28 -70.39
C LYS A 745 -96.54 93.52 -70.16
#